data_AF-A0A4W5KAV1-F1
#
_entry.id   AF-A0A4W5KAV1-F1
#
_cell.length_a   1.000
_cell.length_b   1.000
_cell.length_c   1.000
_cell.angle_alpha   90.00
_cell.angle_beta   90.00
_cell.angle_gamma   90.00
#
_symmetry.space_group_name_H-M   'P 1'
#
loop_
_entity.id
_entity.type
_entity.pdbx_description
1 polymer ?
#
loop_
_entity_poly.entity_id
_entity_poly.type
_entity_poly.pdbx_seq_one_letter_code
_entity_poly.pdbx_strand_id
1 'polypeptide(L)'
;MFATNVLISSMSTGVSVYLNDLANHDVGDFNCSLKELRSLMELRGPEGIARIQECYGDVQGLCTRLRTSPIDGLGGHADDIARRKEEFGPNVIPPKKPKTFLQLVWEALQDVTLIILEVAAIISLGLSFYRPPDAERENCGKAAGGVEDEGEADAGWIEGAAILLSVVCVVLVTAFNDWSKEKQFRGLQSRIEQEQKFTVVRGGQVIQIHVAEIVVGDVAQVKYGDLLPADGVLIQGNDLKIDESSLTGESDHVKKTLDSDPMLLSGTHVMEGSGKILITAVGVNSQTGIIFTLLGAGEDEDDDEDGKSQDGAGVEMQPLNSDDEGEEKKKAHPKKEKSVLQGKLTKLAVQIGKAGLFMSGLTVIILITLFMVDTFWIQGLPWIADCTPIYIQFCVKFFIIGVTVLVVAVPEGLPLAVTISLAYSVKKMMKDNNLVRHLDACETMGNATAICSDKTGTLTMNRMTVVQAYLGDRHYRKVPESDLIPGKVLDLLIMGIGVNCAYTSKIMSPEKVGGLPRQVGNKTECALLGFVLDLRHDYMTIRNEIPEEKLFKVYTFNSVRKSMSTVLKNADGSYRMFSKGASEILLKKCCKIMTASGEAKVFKPRDKDDVVKNVIEPMASEGLRTICLAYRDFPPVDGEPDWENETDILTGLTCLCVVGIEDPVRPEVPDAIKRCQRAGITVRMVTGDNINTARAIASKCGILHPGDDFLCIDGKEFNRRIRNQLGEIEQERIDKIWPKLRVLARSSPTDKHTLVKGIMDSTVLEPRQVVAVTGDGTNDGPALKKADVGFAMGIAGTDVAKEASDIILTDDNFSSIVKAVMWGRNVYDSISKFLQFQLTVNVVAVIVAFTGACITQDSPLKAVQMLWVNLIMDTFASLALATEPPTESLLLRKPYGRNKPLISRTMMKNILGHAVYQLTVIFTLLFTGEQIFDIDSGRYAPLHAPPSEHYTIVFNTFVMMQLFNEINARKIHGERNVFDGIFKNMIFCSIVFGTFIIQIVIVQFGGKPFSCVGLSIDQWLWCVFLGFGCLLWGQVVTTVPTSRLKFLKSAGHGTQQEEIPEDELEEMEDQDEIDHGEMEMRRGQVLWCRGLGRIQTQIRVVNAFQDTMSPYEGLETPESRNSIHNFMTTPEFRIEDSEPQIPLIDDTEGEDDAPTKRNAVQTLPPPSTLATLPSTPNQNNNAVDRIIPFYKESLPSVIQ
;
A
#
# COMPACT_ATOMS: atom_id res chain seq x y z
N MET A 1 83.03 -0.98 39.39
CA MET A 1 82.25 0.25 39.63
C MET A 1 81.46 0.57 38.37
N PHE A 2 80.14 0.33 38.35
CA PHE A 2 79.26 0.67 37.22
C PHE A 2 77.81 0.79 37.73
N ALA A 3 77.58 1.70 38.68
CA ALA A 3 76.29 1.86 39.37
C ALA A 3 76.06 3.30 39.88
N THR A 4 76.58 4.33 39.18
CA THR A 4 76.55 5.72 39.66
C THR A 4 76.57 6.77 38.55
N ASN A 5 75.95 6.48 37.39
CA ASN A 5 75.96 7.39 36.22
C ASN A 5 74.60 7.49 35.48
N VAL A 6 73.49 7.14 36.15
CA VAL A 6 72.12 7.18 35.59
C VAL A 6 71.26 8.30 36.23
N LEU A 7 71.71 8.90 37.33
CA LEU A 7 70.92 9.80 38.17
C LEU A 7 71.07 11.31 37.88
N ILE A 8 71.80 11.69 36.83
CA ILE A 8 71.99 13.10 36.42
C ILE A 8 71.67 13.29 34.93
N SER A 9 70.53 12.76 34.50
CA SER A 9 69.97 13.01 33.15
C SER A 9 68.46 13.26 33.12
N SER A 10 67.77 13.15 34.26
CA SER A 10 66.30 13.20 34.37
C SER A 10 65.72 14.57 34.75
N MET A 11 66.55 15.58 35.03
CA MET A 11 66.10 16.89 35.54
C MET A 11 66.23 18.06 34.54
N SER A 12 66.23 17.78 33.23
CA SER A 12 66.26 18.82 32.17
C SER A 12 65.12 18.73 31.15
N THR A 13 64.22 17.74 31.26
CA THR A 13 63.14 17.48 30.30
C THR A 13 61.74 17.86 30.81
N GLY A 14 61.61 18.32 32.06
CA GLY A 14 60.32 18.52 32.73
C GLY A 14 59.57 19.84 32.44
N VAL A 15 60.08 20.72 31.56
CA VAL A 15 59.54 22.09 31.38
C VAL A 15 59.05 22.39 29.95
N SER A 16 59.37 21.55 28.96
CA SER A 16 59.03 21.81 27.54
C SER A 16 57.78 21.06 27.03
N VAL A 17 57.05 20.36 27.89
CA VAL A 17 55.89 19.52 27.51
C VAL A 17 54.56 20.25 27.72
N TYR A 18 54.42 21.03 28.81
CA TYR A 18 53.19 21.72 29.22
C TYR A 18 52.76 22.92 28.35
N LEU A 19 53.28 23.04 27.12
CA LEU A 19 52.97 24.13 26.18
C LEU A 19 52.67 23.69 24.74
N ASN A 20 52.73 22.39 24.42
CA ASN A 20 52.41 21.85 23.09
C ASN A 20 51.12 21.03 23.02
N ASP A 21 50.61 20.48 24.14
CA ASP A 21 49.38 19.66 24.18
C ASP A 21 48.08 20.47 24.01
N LEU A 22 48.17 21.74 23.63
CA LEU A 22 47.05 22.63 23.28
C LEU A 22 46.96 22.95 21.77
N ALA A 23 47.76 22.27 20.94
CA ALA A 23 47.94 22.61 19.52
C ALA A 23 47.71 21.46 18.53
N ASN A 24 47.09 20.35 18.96
CA ASN A 24 46.85 19.15 18.13
C ASN A 24 45.48 18.49 18.41
N HIS A 25 44.41 19.28 18.35
CA HIS A 25 43.14 18.78 17.83
C HIS A 25 43.10 19.06 16.33
N ASP A 26 42.54 18.15 15.52
CA ASP A 26 42.44 18.30 14.07
C ASP A 26 41.58 19.52 13.70
N VAL A 27 42.22 20.65 13.43
CA VAL A 27 41.58 21.81 12.81
C VAL A 27 41.48 21.54 11.32
N GLY A 28 40.33 20.98 10.92
CA GLY A 28 39.90 20.90 9.53
C GLY A 28 39.73 22.31 8.92
N ASP A 29 39.22 22.39 7.68
CA ASP A 29 39.04 23.69 7.02
C ASP A 29 37.83 24.46 7.60
N PHE A 30 37.12 23.93 8.60
CA PHE A 30 36.02 24.57 9.33
C PHE A 30 36.30 24.59 10.84
N ASN A 31 35.87 25.66 11.52
CA ASN A 31 36.10 25.83 12.97
C ASN A 31 35.01 25.14 13.83
N CYS A 32 34.47 24.01 13.36
CA CYS A 32 33.38 23.25 13.97
C CYS A 32 33.57 21.76 13.65
N SER A 33 33.66 20.90 14.66
CA SER A 33 33.71 19.45 14.44
C SER A 33 32.32 18.84 14.27
N LEU A 34 32.23 17.72 13.55
CA LEU A 34 31.00 16.93 13.39
C LEU A 34 30.38 16.53 14.75
N LYS A 35 31.21 16.22 15.76
CA LYS A 35 30.74 15.81 17.09
C LYS A 35 30.07 16.96 17.85
N GLU A 36 30.61 18.18 17.76
CA GLU A 36 29.99 19.37 18.35
C GLU A 36 28.63 19.66 17.70
N LEU A 37 28.55 19.62 16.36
CA LEU A 37 27.32 19.86 15.61
C LEU A 37 26.23 18.82 15.90
N ARG A 38 26.61 17.53 16.02
CA ARG A 38 25.70 16.47 16.44
C ARG A 38 25.17 16.72 17.86
N SER A 39 26.06 16.99 18.83
CA SER A 39 25.64 17.25 20.21
C SER A 39 24.79 18.51 20.37
N LEU A 40 24.92 19.48 19.47
CA LEU A 40 24.04 20.65 19.44
C LEU A 40 22.60 20.27 19.04
N MET A 41 22.41 19.26 18.18
CA MET A 41 21.10 18.76 17.75
C MET A 41 20.47 17.75 18.72
N GLU A 42 21.18 17.36 19.77
CA GLU A 42 20.64 16.56 20.88
C GLU A 42 19.90 17.48 21.89
N LEU A 43 20.21 18.78 21.94
CA LEU A 43 19.60 19.78 22.84
C LEU A 43 18.28 20.37 22.31
N ARG A 44 17.44 20.91 23.21
CA ARG A 44 16.15 21.56 22.86
C ARG A 44 15.99 22.93 23.53
N GLY A 45 15.20 23.81 22.90
CA GLY A 45 14.72 25.06 23.50
C GLY A 45 15.81 25.89 24.21
N PRO A 46 15.66 26.19 25.52
CA PRO A 46 16.58 27.05 26.26
C PRO A 46 18.00 26.49 26.38
N GLU A 47 18.18 25.18 26.42
CA GLU A 47 19.50 24.54 26.48
C GLU A 47 20.24 24.69 25.15
N GLY A 48 19.52 24.52 24.04
CA GLY A 48 20.03 24.78 22.69
C GLY A 48 20.45 26.23 22.51
N ILE A 49 19.66 27.20 23.00
CA ILE A 49 20.00 28.62 22.99
C ILE A 49 21.25 28.89 23.85
N ALA A 50 21.30 28.38 25.09
CA ALA A 50 22.45 28.55 25.97
C ALA A 50 23.74 28.01 25.35
N ARG A 51 23.68 26.85 24.68
CA ARG A 51 24.83 26.24 24.01
C ARG A 51 25.26 27.01 22.75
N ILE A 52 24.32 27.59 22.00
CA ILE A 52 24.65 28.53 20.91
C ILE A 52 25.40 29.75 21.46
N GLN A 53 24.86 30.36 22.51
CA GLN A 53 25.40 31.57 23.12
C GLN A 53 26.80 31.36 23.72
N GLU A 54 27.01 30.22 24.41
CA GLU A 54 28.29 29.85 25.02
C GLU A 54 29.34 29.46 23.98
N CYS A 55 29.02 28.52 23.08
CA CYS A 55 30.02 27.93 22.18
C CYS A 55 30.30 28.78 20.95
N TYR A 56 29.32 29.53 20.44
CA TYR A 56 29.38 30.22 19.14
C TYR A 56 29.13 31.73 19.23
N GLY A 57 28.65 32.24 20.37
CA GLY A 57 28.29 33.64 20.58
C GLY A 57 26.88 33.97 20.07
N ASP A 58 26.57 33.60 18.83
CA ASP A 58 25.22 33.64 18.26
C ASP A 58 25.12 32.74 16.99
N VAL A 59 23.97 32.75 16.32
CA VAL A 59 23.74 32.01 15.07
C VAL A 59 24.63 32.53 13.92
N GLN A 60 24.98 33.83 13.91
CA GLN A 60 25.91 34.39 12.91
C GLN A 60 27.36 33.92 13.15
N GLY A 61 27.77 33.76 14.41
CA GLY A 61 29.03 33.10 14.79
C GLY A 61 29.10 31.66 14.31
N LEU A 62 28.02 30.88 14.45
CA LEU A 62 27.92 29.52 13.90
C LEU A 62 28.03 29.50 12.36
N CYS A 63 27.31 30.40 11.67
CA CYS A 63 27.44 30.57 10.21
C CYS A 63 28.89 30.90 9.81
N THR A 64 29.57 31.76 10.58
CA THR A 64 30.95 32.20 10.33
C THR A 64 31.94 31.04 10.46
N ARG A 65 31.79 30.16 11.47
CA ARG A 65 32.67 28.98 11.63
C ARG A 65 32.47 27.93 10.54
N LEU A 66 31.24 27.79 10.03
CA LEU A 66 30.90 26.94 8.87
C LEU A 66 31.19 27.60 7.51
N ARG A 67 31.80 28.80 7.50
CA ARG A 67 32.13 29.61 6.32
C ARG A 67 30.92 29.85 5.38
N THR A 68 29.77 30.18 5.97
CA THR A 68 28.48 30.37 5.29
C THR A 68 27.95 31.80 5.44
N SER A 69 27.37 32.39 4.38
CA SER A 69 26.61 33.65 4.51
C SER A 69 25.16 33.37 4.96
N PRO A 70 24.65 34.00 6.05
CA PRO A 70 23.24 33.89 6.44
C PRO A 70 22.25 34.43 5.38
N ILE A 71 22.75 35.30 4.50
CA ILE A 71 21.96 35.94 3.44
C ILE A 71 22.04 35.13 2.14
N ASP A 72 23.26 34.79 1.73
CA ASP A 72 23.60 34.26 0.39
C ASP A 72 23.85 32.75 0.35
N GLY A 73 23.96 32.10 1.51
CA GLY A 73 24.26 30.68 1.67
C GLY A 73 25.70 30.32 1.33
N LEU A 74 25.89 29.15 0.73
CA LEU A 74 27.19 28.66 0.23
C LEU A 74 27.47 29.18 -1.19
N GLY A 75 28.74 29.37 -1.54
CA GLY A 75 29.15 29.81 -2.89
C GLY A 75 28.81 28.85 -4.04
N GLY A 76 28.43 27.60 -3.74
CA GLY A 76 27.99 26.61 -4.73
C GLY A 76 29.11 25.93 -5.53
N HIS A 77 30.38 26.17 -5.20
CA HIS A 77 31.52 25.49 -5.81
C HIS A 77 31.53 24.00 -5.48
N ALA A 78 31.72 23.15 -6.51
CA ALA A 78 31.68 21.70 -6.37
C ALA A 78 32.72 21.17 -5.36
N ASP A 79 33.91 21.76 -5.33
CA ASP A 79 35.00 21.35 -4.44
C ASP A 79 34.67 21.62 -2.95
N ASP A 80 33.91 22.68 -2.65
CA ASP A 80 33.48 22.95 -1.27
C ASP A 80 32.39 21.98 -0.81
N ILE A 81 31.44 21.67 -1.72
CA ILE A 81 30.38 20.67 -1.47
C ILE A 81 30.98 19.27 -1.32
N ALA A 82 32.02 18.93 -2.08
CA ALA A 82 32.73 17.65 -1.96
C ALA A 82 33.41 17.51 -0.58
N ARG A 83 34.20 18.51 -0.16
CA ARG A 83 34.87 18.51 1.14
C ARG A 83 33.88 18.43 2.31
N ARG A 84 32.77 19.17 2.26
CA ARG A 84 31.71 19.07 3.28
C ARG A 84 31.08 17.67 3.38
N LYS A 85 30.99 16.92 2.27
CA LYS A 85 30.53 15.53 2.27
C LYS A 85 31.56 14.53 2.79
N GLU A 86 32.85 14.85 2.69
CA GLU A 86 33.95 14.07 3.26
C GLU A 86 34.06 14.29 4.78
N GLU A 87 33.90 15.54 5.24
CA GLU A 87 34.10 15.93 6.65
C GLU A 87 32.84 15.76 7.54
N PHE A 88 31.64 16.01 7.01
CA PHE A 88 30.37 15.90 7.76
C PHE A 88 29.45 14.77 7.29
N GLY A 89 29.81 14.07 6.21
CA GLY A 89 29.03 13.00 5.58
C GLY A 89 27.99 13.48 4.56
N PRO A 90 27.43 12.55 3.74
CA PRO A 90 26.35 12.84 2.81
C PRO A 90 24.97 12.80 3.49
N ASN A 91 24.00 13.55 2.96
CA ASN A 91 22.61 13.48 3.40
C ASN A 91 21.86 12.24 2.86
N VAL A 92 22.34 11.05 3.23
CA VAL A 92 21.77 9.75 2.84
C VAL A 92 21.83 8.80 4.03
N ILE A 93 20.69 8.19 4.38
CA ILE A 93 20.62 7.05 5.29
C ILE A 93 20.78 5.77 4.43
N PRO A 94 21.74 4.88 4.73
CA PRO A 94 21.95 3.68 3.92
C PRO A 94 20.79 2.68 4.09
N PRO A 95 20.16 2.20 3.00
CA PRO A 95 19.09 1.21 3.10
C PRO A 95 19.64 -0.18 3.49
N LYS A 96 18.80 -1.02 4.12
CA LYS A 96 19.16 -2.40 4.48
C LYS A 96 19.68 -3.15 3.25
N LYS A 97 20.73 -3.95 3.44
CA LYS A 97 21.44 -4.64 2.34
C LYS A 97 20.44 -5.58 1.62
N PRO A 98 20.47 -5.64 0.27
CA PRO A 98 19.62 -6.56 -0.49
C PRO A 98 19.99 -8.02 -0.20
N LYS A 99 19.04 -8.94 -0.28
CA LYS A 99 19.35 -10.36 -0.16
C LYS A 99 20.26 -10.78 -1.31
N THR A 100 21.24 -11.64 -1.03
CA THR A 100 22.10 -12.17 -2.10
C THR A 100 21.35 -13.25 -2.88
N PHE A 101 21.72 -13.48 -4.15
CA PHE A 101 21.12 -14.57 -4.94
C PHE A 101 21.29 -15.94 -4.25
N LEU A 102 22.44 -16.18 -3.59
CA LEU A 102 22.67 -17.42 -2.83
C LEU A 102 21.80 -17.52 -1.58
N GLN A 103 21.51 -16.40 -0.91
CA GLN A 103 20.59 -16.36 0.23
C GLN A 103 19.15 -16.65 -0.20
N LEU A 104 18.72 -16.17 -1.37
CA LEU A 104 17.41 -16.51 -1.96
C LEU A 104 17.34 -17.97 -2.41
N VAL A 105 18.44 -18.56 -2.91
CA VAL A 105 18.54 -20.01 -3.18
C VAL A 105 18.43 -20.83 -1.89
N TRP A 106 19.07 -20.40 -0.80
CA TRP A 106 19.00 -21.06 0.50
C TRP A 106 17.59 -20.97 1.11
N GLU A 107 16.95 -19.80 1.06
CA GLU A 107 15.57 -19.58 1.51
C GLU A 107 14.56 -20.41 0.70
N ALA A 108 14.78 -20.59 -0.60
CA ALA A 108 13.97 -21.47 -1.44
C ALA A 108 14.20 -22.98 -1.16
N LEU A 109 15.37 -23.38 -0.65
CA LEU A 109 15.65 -24.76 -0.19
C LEU A 109 15.02 -25.09 1.17
N GLN A 110 14.55 -24.08 1.92
CA GLN A 110 13.91 -24.28 3.21
C GLN A 110 12.43 -24.69 3.13
N ASP A 111 11.84 -24.82 1.93
CA ASP A 111 10.47 -25.35 1.81
C ASP A 111 10.41 -26.84 2.18
N VAL A 112 9.49 -27.15 3.09
CA VAL A 112 9.24 -28.48 3.63
C VAL A 112 8.80 -29.46 2.53
N THR A 113 8.11 -29.00 1.47
CA THR A 113 7.75 -29.87 0.33
C THR A 113 8.99 -30.36 -0.40
N LEU A 114 9.94 -29.46 -0.67
CA LEU A 114 11.19 -29.74 -1.37
C LEU A 114 12.14 -30.57 -0.49
N ILE A 115 12.27 -30.26 0.80
CA ILE A 115 13.07 -31.06 1.75
C ILE A 115 12.57 -32.51 1.82
N ILE A 116 11.26 -32.74 1.88
CA ILE A 116 10.68 -34.11 1.88
C ILE A 116 11.00 -34.83 0.57
N LEU A 117 10.96 -34.12 -0.57
CA LEU A 117 11.28 -34.67 -1.88
C LEU A 117 12.78 -34.97 -2.04
N GLU A 118 13.68 -34.12 -1.54
CA GLU A 118 15.12 -34.37 -1.53
C GLU A 118 15.47 -35.58 -0.65
N VAL A 119 14.91 -35.68 0.56
CA VAL A 119 15.09 -36.84 1.44
C VAL A 119 14.57 -38.13 0.76
N ALA A 120 13.41 -38.08 0.11
CA ALA A 120 12.88 -39.22 -0.65
C ALA A 120 13.77 -39.61 -1.85
N ALA A 121 14.36 -38.62 -2.54
CA ALA A 121 15.29 -38.85 -3.65
C ALA A 121 16.64 -39.42 -3.18
N ILE A 122 17.16 -38.95 -2.04
CA ILE A 122 18.38 -39.50 -1.40
C ILE A 122 18.15 -40.95 -0.95
N ILE A 123 16.98 -41.26 -0.38
CA ILE A 123 16.62 -42.65 -0.01
C ILE A 123 16.47 -43.53 -1.25
N SER A 124 15.81 -43.05 -2.30
CA SER A 124 15.71 -43.73 -3.61
C SER A 124 17.09 -44.05 -4.19
N LEU A 125 17.97 -43.05 -4.23
CA LEU A 125 19.34 -43.17 -4.72
C LEU A 125 20.17 -44.14 -3.87
N GLY A 126 20.09 -44.05 -2.54
CA GLY A 126 20.78 -44.96 -1.62
C GLY A 126 20.34 -46.42 -1.77
N LEU A 127 19.03 -46.66 -1.94
CA LEU A 127 18.50 -48.01 -2.21
C LEU A 127 18.91 -48.52 -3.61
N SER A 128 19.05 -47.65 -4.61
CA SER A 128 19.53 -48.05 -5.94
C SER A 128 20.96 -48.60 -5.95
N PHE A 129 21.79 -48.20 -4.99
CA PHE A 129 23.15 -48.71 -4.80
C PHE A 129 23.24 -49.93 -3.85
N TYR A 130 22.17 -50.26 -3.11
CA TYR A 130 22.17 -51.38 -2.17
C TYR A 130 21.62 -52.66 -2.81
N ARG A 131 22.52 -53.48 -3.40
CA ARG A 131 22.19 -54.83 -3.88
C ARG A 131 22.51 -55.87 -2.78
N PRO A 132 21.54 -56.65 -2.27
CA PRO A 132 21.82 -57.74 -1.33
C PRO A 132 22.55 -58.91 -2.04
N PRO A 133 23.50 -59.62 -1.39
CA PRO A 133 24.46 -60.48 -2.12
C PRO A 133 23.92 -61.78 -2.76
N ASP A 134 22.70 -62.24 -2.42
CA ASP A 134 22.22 -63.60 -2.74
C ASP A 134 20.88 -63.62 -3.53
N ALA A 135 20.66 -62.63 -4.40
CA ALA A 135 19.38 -62.45 -5.12
C ALA A 135 19.08 -63.52 -6.21
N GLU A 136 20.06 -64.33 -6.62
CA GLU A 136 19.96 -65.36 -7.68
C GLU A 136 19.17 -66.63 -7.25
N ARG A 137 18.03 -66.49 -6.57
CA ARG A 137 17.18 -67.62 -6.15
C ARG A 137 15.73 -67.47 -6.58
N GLU A 138 15.23 -68.51 -7.25
CA GLU A 138 13.92 -68.65 -7.93
C GLU A 138 12.66 -68.29 -7.12
N ASN A 139 12.78 -68.02 -5.81
CA ASN A 139 11.67 -67.78 -4.90
C ASN A 139 11.30 -66.30 -4.73
N CYS A 140 12.25 -65.35 -4.71
CA CYS A 140 11.88 -63.91 -4.69
C CYS A 140 11.46 -63.43 -6.10
N GLY A 141 12.02 -64.01 -7.16
CA GLY A 141 11.81 -63.64 -8.58
C GLY A 141 10.43 -63.91 -9.17
N LYS A 142 9.41 -64.27 -8.37
CA LYS A 142 8.00 -64.30 -8.78
C LYS A 142 7.18 -63.10 -8.29
N ALA A 143 7.66 -62.38 -7.28
CA ALA A 143 7.11 -61.08 -6.90
C ALA A 143 7.60 -59.94 -7.81
N ALA A 144 8.70 -60.15 -8.54
CA ALA A 144 9.21 -59.27 -9.58
C ALA A 144 8.90 -59.86 -10.96
N GLY A 145 8.04 -59.17 -11.74
CA GLY A 145 7.48 -59.71 -12.98
C GLY A 145 8.42 -59.70 -14.19
N GLY A 146 9.28 -60.70 -14.31
CA GLY A 146 9.74 -61.25 -15.60
C GLY A 146 11.01 -60.67 -16.22
N VAL A 147 11.94 -61.60 -16.52
CA VAL A 147 13.16 -61.47 -17.35
C VAL A 147 14.27 -60.59 -16.77
N GLU A 148 15.40 -61.24 -16.49
CA GLU A 148 16.69 -60.60 -16.24
C GLU A 148 17.33 -60.21 -17.58
N ASP A 149 17.70 -58.95 -17.74
CA ASP A 149 18.56 -58.49 -18.85
C ASP A 149 19.66 -57.60 -18.27
N GLU A 150 20.92 -58.00 -18.44
CA GLU A 150 22.06 -57.53 -17.61
C GLU A 150 22.36 -56.03 -17.74
N GLY A 151 21.80 -55.35 -18.77
CA GLY A 151 21.98 -53.93 -19.03
C GLY A 151 21.03 -52.96 -18.30
N GLU A 152 20.02 -53.44 -17.58
CA GLU A 152 19.01 -52.55 -16.95
C GLU A 152 19.38 -52.12 -15.53
N ALA A 153 20.18 -52.92 -14.82
CA ALA A 153 20.56 -52.68 -13.42
C ALA A 153 21.44 -51.42 -13.20
N ASP A 154 21.97 -50.83 -14.28
CA ASP A 154 22.76 -49.59 -14.29
C ASP A 154 21.90 -48.32 -14.47
N ALA A 155 20.59 -48.43 -14.62
CA ALA A 155 19.68 -47.28 -14.79
C ALA A 155 18.99 -46.80 -13.50
N GLY A 156 18.93 -47.62 -12.44
CA GLY A 156 18.12 -47.34 -11.25
C GLY A 156 18.50 -46.08 -10.47
N TRP A 157 19.77 -45.65 -10.50
CA TRP A 157 20.22 -44.40 -9.86
C TRP A 157 19.72 -43.14 -10.58
N ILE A 158 19.33 -43.25 -11.85
CA ILE A 158 18.94 -42.11 -12.69
C ILE A 158 17.65 -41.47 -12.18
N GLU A 159 16.69 -42.23 -11.63
CA GLU A 159 15.43 -41.67 -11.10
C GLU A 159 15.69 -40.74 -9.90
N GLY A 160 16.41 -41.20 -8.89
CA GLY A 160 16.78 -40.39 -7.72
C GLY A 160 17.66 -39.18 -8.10
N ALA A 161 18.64 -39.38 -8.98
CA ALA A 161 19.51 -38.29 -9.45
C ALA A 161 18.76 -37.25 -10.30
N ALA A 162 17.80 -37.67 -11.13
CA ALA A 162 16.98 -36.75 -11.92
C ALA A 162 16.00 -35.95 -11.07
N ILE A 163 15.47 -36.52 -9.97
CA ILE A 163 14.66 -35.76 -9.00
C ILE A 163 15.53 -34.68 -8.34
N LEU A 164 16.71 -35.02 -7.81
CA LEU A 164 17.62 -34.03 -7.19
C LEU A 164 18.02 -32.91 -8.17
N LEU A 165 18.40 -33.26 -9.41
CA LEU A 165 18.73 -32.27 -10.44
C LEU A 165 17.52 -31.39 -10.79
N SER A 166 16.31 -31.94 -10.79
CA SER A 166 15.07 -31.20 -11.05
C SER A 166 14.75 -30.23 -9.93
N VAL A 167 14.91 -30.62 -8.66
CA VAL A 167 14.73 -29.72 -7.50
C VAL A 167 15.71 -28.55 -7.58
N VAL A 168 17.00 -28.82 -7.82
CA VAL A 168 18.00 -27.75 -8.03
C VAL A 168 17.62 -26.80 -9.17
N CYS A 169 17.08 -27.32 -10.28
CA CYS A 169 16.61 -26.49 -11.39
C CYS A 169 15.39 -25.63 -11.00
N VAL A 170 14.41 -26.18 -10.29
CA VAL A 170 13.24 -25.45 -9.80
C VAL A 170 13.66 -24.34 -8.83
N VAL A 171 14.46 -24.67 -7.82
CA VAL A 171 15.01 -23.72 -6.83
C VAL A 171 15.76 -22.57 -7.50
N LEU A 172 16.62 -22.84 -8.48
CA LEU A 172 17.36 -21.80 -9.21
C LEU A 172 16.44 -20.88 -10.02
N VAL A 173 15.36 -21.41 -10.62
CA VAL A 173 14.37 -20.59 -11.34
C VAL A 173 13.53 -19.76 -10.37
N THR A 174 13.10 -20.32 -9.24
CA THR A 174 12.36 -19.60 -8.18
C THR A 174 13.21 -18.46 -7.61
N ALA A 175 14.44 -18.74 -7.19
CA ALA A 175 15.36 -17.72 -6.68
C ALA A 175 15.71 -16.65 -7.72
N PHE A 176 15.79 -17.00 -9.01
CA PHE A 176 15.97 -16.02 -10.09
C PHE A 176 14.74 -15.11 -10.27
N ASN A 177 13.54 -15.66 -10.09
CA ASN A 177 12.28 -14.92 -10.13
C ASN A 177 12.20 -13.94 -8.95
N ASP A 178 12.48 -14.40 -7.73
CA ASP A 178 12.48 -13.56 -6.53
C ASP A 178 13.59 -12.49 -6.53
N TRP A 179 14.79 -12.80 -7.02
CA TRP A 179 15.83 -11.80 -7.26
C TRP A 179 15.38 -10.76 -8.30
N SER A 180 14.72 -11.19 -9.38
CA SER A 180 14.17 -10.31 -10.41
C SER A 180 13.00 -9.44 -9.90
N LYS A 181 12.27 -9.91 -8.89
CA LYS A 181 11.22 -9.20 -8.15
C LYS A 181 11.83 -8.15 -7.20
N GLU A 182 12.79 -8.52 -6.35
CA GLU A 182 13.49 -7.59 -5.44
C GLU A 182 14.21 -6.48 -6.23
N LYS A 183 14.89 -6.84 -7.31
CA LYS A 183 15.54 -5.89 -8.24
C LYS A 183 14.55 -4.89 -8.86
N GLN A 184 13.29 -5.29 -9.07
CA GLN A 184 12.25 -4.38 -9.55
C GLN A 184 11.73 -3.45 -8.45
N PHE A 185 11.54 -3.95 -7.22
CA PHE A 185 11.18 -3.09 -6.08
C PHE A 185 12.27 -2.06 -5.76
N ARG A 186 13.54 -2.46 -5.72
CA ARG A 186 14.67 -1.53 -5.52
C ARG A 186 14.78 -0.47 -6.62
N GLY A 187 14.44 -0.84 -7.87
CA GLY A 187 14.36 0.11 -9.00
C GLY A 187 13.17 1.06 -8.97
N LEU A 188 12.15 0.80 -8.13
CA LEU A 188 11.05 1.72 -7.83
C LEU A 188 11.43 2.62 -6.65
N GLN A 189 11.92 2.04 -5.56
CA GLN A 189 12.35 2.73 -4.34
C GLN A 189 13.39 3.82 -4.65
N SER A 190 14.45 3.48 -5.40
CA SER A 190 15.49 4.42 -5.83
C SER A 190 14.98 5.57 -6.71
N ARG A 191 13.77 5.46 -7.30
CA ARG A 191 13.12 6.56 -8.04
C ARG A 191 12.26 7.45 -7.13
N ILE A 192 11.58 6.87 -6.15
CA ILE A 192 10.84 7.62 -5.12
C ILE A 192 11.81 8.57 -4.39
N GLU A 193 12.98 8.06 -4.01
CA GLU A 193 14.07 8.82 -3.37
C GLU A 193 14.63 9.95 -4.27
N GLN A 194 14.60 9.77 -5.60
CA GLN A 194 15.11 10.77 -6.56
C GLN A 194 14.15 11.93 -6.84
N GLU A 195 12.85 11.78 -6.59
CA GLU A 195 11.88 12.87 -6.84
C GLU A 195 11.86 13.94 -5.72
N GLN A 196 12.37 13.63 -4.53
CA GLN A 196 12.43 14.57 -3.41
C GLN A 196 13.46 15.70 -3.64
N LYS A 197 13.00 16.95 -3.50
CA LYS A 197 13.81 18.17 -3.71
C LYS A 197 13.52 19.19 -2.63
N PHE A 198 14.57 19.88 -2.17
CA PHE A 198 14.46 20.94 -1.17
C PHE A 198 14.93 22.30 -1.71
N THR A 199 14.47 23.37 -1.07
CA THR A 199 14.78 24.75 -1.46
C THR A 199 15.93 25.28 -0.60
N VAL A 200 17.05 25.63 -1.24
CA VAL A 200 18.26 26.17 -0.57
C VAL A 200 18.70 27.47 -1.21
N VAL A 201 19.45 28.28 -0.45
CA VAL A 201 20.16 29.46 -0.95
C VAL A 201 21.61 29.09 -1.22
N ARG A 202 22.08 29.27 -2.45
CA ARG A 202 23.50 29.19 -2.82
C ARG A 202 23.84 30.34 -3.76
N GLY A 203 24.95 31.03 -3.51
CA GLY A 203 25.42 32.19 -4.31
C GLY A 203 24.40 33.34 -4.38
N GLY A 204 23.62 33.56 -3.32
CA GLY A 204 22.54 34.56 -3.29
C GLY A 204 21.29 34.17 -4.07
N GLN A 205 21.25 32.98 -4.69
CA GLN A 205 20.12 32.49 -5.48
C GLN A 205 19.37 31.39 -4.73
N VAL A 206 18.04 31.49 -4.75
CA VAL A 206 17.14 30.44 -4.22
C VAL A 206 16.96 29.38 -5.31
N ILE A 207 17.50 28.19 -5.06
CA ILE A 207 17.52 27.06 -5.99
C ILE A 207 16.85 25.82 -5.36
N GLN A 208 16.43 24.87 -6.21
CA GLN A 208 15.91 23.58 -5.76
C GLN A 208 16.88 22.47 -6.12
N ILE A 209 17.41 21.78 -5.11
CA ILE A 209 18.37 20.67 -5.24
C ILE A 209 17.75 19.37 -4.73
N HIS A 210 18.36 18.21 -5.03
CA HIS A 210 17.89 16.95 -4.46
C HIS A 210 18.24 16.84 -2.97
N VAL A 211 17.43 16.12 -2.19
CA VAL A 211 17.63 15.98 -0.73
C VAL A 211 19.03 15.42 -0.38
N ALA A 212 19.56 14.50 -1.18
CA ALA A 212 20.91 13.93 -1.04
C ALA A 212 22.07 14.88 -1.46
N GLU A 213 21.77 16.08 -1.94
CA GLU A 213 22.74 17.12 -2.32
C GLU A 213 22.89 18.24 -1.28
N ILE A 214 22.08 18.18 -0.22
CA ILE A 214 22.18 19.05 0.97
C ILE A 214 23.44 18.69 1.75
N VAL A 215 24.14 19.70 2.27
CA VAL A 215 25.35 19.56 3.10
C VAL A 215 25.30 20.47 4.32
N VAL A 216 26.09 20.16 5.34
CA VAL A 216 26.28 21.01 6.53
C VAL A 216 26.80 22.39 6.12
N GLY A 217 26.13 23.43 6.61
CA GLY A 217 26.36 24.83 6.23
C GLY A 217 25.55 25.32 5.03
N ASP A 218 24.69 24.52 4.40
CA ASP A 218 23.64 25.06 3.52
C ASP A 218 22.67 25.96 4.31
N VAL A 219 22.15 27.01 3.66
CA VAL A 219 21.01 27.78 4.17
C VAL A 219 19.76 27.30 3.45
N ALA A 220 18.91 26.55 4.14
CA ALA A 220 17.65 26.05 3.59
C ALA A 220 16.50 27.02 3.86
N GLN A 221 15.57 27.16 2.92
CA GLN A 221 14.37 27.98 3.07
C GLN A 221 13.15 27.08 3.27
N VAL A 222 12.54 27.16 4.46
CA VAL A 222 11.42 26.33 4.88
C VAL A 222 10.10 27.12 4.81
N LYS A 223 9.01 26.45 4.45
CA LYS A 223 7.64 27.00 4.38
C LYS A 223 6.63 25.93 4.83
N TYR A 224 5.42 26.37 5.14
CA TYR A 224 4.23 25.52 5.29
C TYR A 224 4.18 24.34 4.31
N GLY A 225 4.10 23.12 4.87
CA GLY A 225 3.94 21.86 4.13
C GLY A 225 5.22 21.16 3.69
N ASP A 226 6.40 21.72 4.00
CA ASP A 226 7.68 21.04 3.78
C ASP A 226 7.94 19.97 4.87
N LEU A 227 8.50 18.83 4.44
CA LEU A 227 9.19 17.85 5.30
C LEU A 227 10.65 18.28 5.46
N LEU A 228 11.16 18.32 6.69
CA LEU A 228 12.55 18.74 6.92
C LEU A 228 13.55 17.62 6.58
N PRO A 229 14.52 17.87 5.68
CA PRO A 229 15.39 16.83 5.12
C PRO A 229 16.70 16.61 5.89
N ALA A 230 16.99 17.45 6.88
CA ALA A 230 18.23 17.53 7.65
C ALA A 230 17.96 18.36 8.91
N ASP A 231 18.78 18.21 9.96
CA ASP A 231 18.66 19.02 11.18
C ASP A 231 19.27 20.41 10.97
N GLY A 232 18.76 21.42 11.67
CA GLY A 232 19.24 22.79 11.51
C GLY A 232 18.81 23.79 12.57
N VAL A 233 19.47 24.94 12.57
CA VAL A 233 19.21 26.07 13.48
C VAL A 233 18.50 27.19 12.73
N LEU A 234 17.44 27.75 13.33
CA LEU A 234 16.69 28.87 12.81
C LEU A 234 17.56 30.14 12.71
N ILE A 235 17.65 30.72 11.51
CA ILE A 235 18.28 32.02 11.26
C ILE A 235 17.21 33.13 11.30
N GLN A 236 16.04 32.86 10.75
CA GLN A 236 14.93 33.81 10.62
C GLN A 236 13.61 33.03 10.51
N GLY A 237 12.56 33.44 11.24
CA GLY A 237 11.24 32.80 11.18
C GLY A 237 10.08 33.80 11.25
N ASN A 238 9.00 33.50 10.54
CA ASN A 238 7.73 34.24 10.57
C ASN A 238 6.61 33.28 11.00
N ASP A 239 6.20 33.36 12.28
CA ASP A 239 5.22 32.48 12.94
C ASP A 239 5.36 30.99 12.58
N LEU A 240 6.61 30.50 12.61
CA LEU A 240 6.95 29.12 12.30
C LEU A 240 6.44 28.17 13.39
N LYS A 241 5.70 27.13 12.97
CA LYS A 241 5.30 26.01 13.83
C LYS A 241 5.61 24.68 13.15
N ILE A 242 5.99 23.69 13.95
CA ILE A 242 6.43 22.37 13.50
C ILE A 242 5.62 21.30 14.24
N ASP A 243 5.28 20.23 13.55
CA ASP A 243 4.82 18.97 14.13
C ASP A 243 6.05 18.05 14.31
N GLU A 244 6.38 17.78 15.57
CA GLU A 244 7.53 16.95 15.98
C GLU A 244 7.09 15.55 16.46
N SER A 245 5.82 15.18 16.26
CA SER A 245 5.21 13.91 16.74
C SER A 245 5.93 12.65 16.26
N SER A 246 6.59 12.71 15.09
CA SER A 246 7.40 11.63 14.53
C SER A 246 8.69 11.34 15.33
N LEU A 247 9.05 12.22 16.27
CA LEU A 247 10.22 12.10 17.14
C LEU A 247 9.86 12.12 18.64
N THR A 248 8.89 12.95 19.06
CA THR A 248 8.49 13.07 20.47
C THR A 248 7.28 12.21 20.84
N GLY A 249 6.46 11.80 19.86
CA GLY A 249 5.13 11.22 20.08
C GLY A 249 4.05 12.23 20.47
N GLU A 250 4.41 13.48 20.76
CA GLU A 250 3.48 14.56 21.11
C GLU A 250 2.91 15.21 19.85
N SER A 251 1.58 15.32 19.74
CA SER A 251 0.89 15.81 18.53
C SER A 251 0.66 17.32 18.51
N ASP A 252 1.22 18.07 19.45
CA ASP A 252 1.04 19.52 19.55
C ASP A 252 2.04 20.31 18.68
N HIS A 253 1.57 21.39 18.05
CA HIS A 253 2.38 22.20 17.14
C HIS A 253 3.38 23.09 17.92
N VAL A 254 4.64 22.68 18.00
CA VAL A 254 5.73 23.43 18.64
C VAL A 254 6.01 24.72 17.87
N LYS A 255 5.93 25.88 18.55
CA LYS A 255 6.29 27.18 17.96
C LYS A 255 7.80 27.39 18.04
N LYS A 256 8.45 27.63 16.90
CA LYS A 256 9.90 27.87 16.82
C LYS A 256 10.20 29.36 16.65
N THR A 257 11.04 29.91 17.52
CA THR A 257 11.53 31.30 17.50
C THR A 257 12.97 31.37 18.01
N LEU A 258 13.71 32.40 17.60
CA LEU A 258 15.09 32.62 18.01
C LEU A 258 15.26 32.66 19.54
N ASP A 259 14.27 33.22 20.25
CA ASP A 259 14.31 33.48 21.69
C ASP A 259 13.76 32.34 22.58
N SER A 260 13.17 31.29 21.98
CA SER A 260 12.49 30.22 22.74
C SER A 260 12.91 28.81 22.32
N ASP A 261 12.92 28.53 21.02
CA ASP A 261 13.43 27.28 20.46
C ASP A 261 13.79 27.46 18.98
N PRO A 262 15.09 27.62 18.66
CA PRO A 262 15.58 27.73 17.29
C PRO A 262 15.93 26.37 16.67
N MET A 263 15.67 25.23 17.33
CA MET A 263 16.06 23.91 16.81
C MET A 263 15.00 23.32 15.89
N LEU A 264 15.41 22.87 14.72
CA LEU A 264 14.58 22.13 13.76
C LEU A 264 15.21 20.78 13.44
N LEU A 265 14.36 19.76 13.31
CA LEU A 265 14.79 18.37 13.22
C LEU A 265 14.37 17.74 11.88
N SER A 266 15.24 16.95 11.29
CA SER A 266 14.91 16.06 10.18
C SER A 266 13.71 15.16 10.52
N GLY A 267 12.92 14.78 9.52
CA GLY A 267 11.72 13.95 9.74
C GLY A 267 10.51 14.69 10.34
N THR A 268 10.62 15.98 10.66
CA THR A 268 9.49 16.81 11.17
C THR A 268 8.84 17.64 10.07
N HIS A 269 7.62 18.11 10.31
CA HIS A 269 6.81 18.79 9.29
C HIS A 269 6.49 20.25 9.66
N VAL A 270 6.62 21.17 8.70
CA VAL A 270 6.29 22.59 8.91
C VAL A 270 4.77 22.81 8.79
N MET A 271 4.10 23.00 9.92
CA MET A 271 2.63 23.09 10.00
C MET A 271 2.08 24.50 9.85
N GLU A 272 2.83 25.54 10.24
CA GLU A 272 2.50 26.95 9.98
C GLU A 272 3.76 27.79 9.73
N GLY A 273 3.60 28.93 9.06
CA GLY A 273 4.67 29.91 8.89
C GLY A 273 5.71 29.62 7.81
N SER A 274 6.88 30.23 7.96
CA SER A 274 8.05 30.07 7.07
C SER A 274 9.33 30.57 7.75
N GLY A 275 10.50 30.17 7.24
CA GLY A 275 11.79 30.60 7.78
C GLY A 275 13.00 30.29 6.89
N LYS A 276 14.18 30.68 7.39
CA LYS A 276 15.50 30.27 6.91
C LYS A 276 16.21 29.50 8.03
N ILE A 277 16.85 28.38 7.69
CA ILE A 277 17.63 27.57 8.64
C ILE A 277 19.04 27.31 8.12
N LEU A 278 19.99 27.17 9.04
CA LEU A 278 21.34 26.71 8.78
C LEU A 278 21.38 25.19 9.03
N ILE A 279 21.77 24.40 8.03
CA ILE A 279 21.89 22.94 8.17
C ILE A 279 23.11 22.58 9.01
N THR A 280 22.91 21.80 10.07
CA THR A 280 23.95 21.42 11.05
C THR A 280 24.27 19.93 11.05
N ALA A 281 23.30 19.06 10.80
CA ALA A 281 23.51 17.60 10.73
C ALA A 281 22.69 16.95 9.61
N VAL A 282 23.28 15.96 8.94
CA VAL A 282 22.76 15.31 7.72
C VAL A 282 22.91 13.78 7.78
N GLY A 283 22.03 13.07 7.07
CA GLY A 283 22.10 11.61 6.94
C GLY A 283 22.10 10.89 8.29
N VAL A 284 22.98 9.90 8.45
CA VAL A 284 23.15 9.14 9.71
C VAL A 284 23.58 9.97 10.92
N ASN A 285 24.00 11.22 10.74
CA ASN A 285 24.40 12.13 11.81
C ASN A 285 23.22 12.98 12.34
N SER A 286 22.07 12.98 11.66
CA SER A 286 20.86 13.67 12.13
C SER A 286 20.13 12.85 13.19
N GLN A 287 19.27 13.48 14.00
CA GLN A 287 18.51 12.81 15.06
C GLN A 287 17.68 11.63 14.51
N THR A 288 16.96 11.84 13.40
CA THR A 288 16.24 10.77 12.69
C THR A 288 17.18 9.71 12.14
N GLY A 289 18.34 10.10 11.59
CA GLY A 289 19.35 9.15 11.09
C GLY A 289 19.94 8.26 12.18
N ILE A 290 20.16 8.80 13.38
CA ILE A 290 20.62 8.05 14.56
C ILE A 290 19.55 7.03 14.98
N ILE A 291 18.29 7.45 15.10
CA ILE A 291 17.17 6.58 15.46
C ILE A 291 16.99 5.44 14.44
N PHE A 292 17.00 5.73 13.14
CA PHE A 292 16.94 4.68 12.10
C PHE A 292 18.14 3.74 12.10
N THR A 293 19.33 4.23 12.48
CA THR A 293 20.53 3.37 12.58
C THR A 293 20.44 2.42 13.77
N LEU A 294 19.92 2.88 14.91
CA LEU A 294 19.68 2.03 16.09
C LEU A 294 18.57 0.99 15.83
N LEU A 295 17.43 1.41 15.27
CA LEU A 295 16.34 0.50 14.89
C LEU A 295 16.78 -0.53 13.84
N GLY A 296 17.65 -0.14 12.91
CA GLY A 296 18.19 -1.04 11.88
C GLY A 296 19.21 -2.05 12.39
N ALA A 297 19.83 -1.81 13.56
CA ALA A 297 20.76 -2.76 14.19
C ALA A 297 20.00 -3.86 14.96
N GLY A 298 18.92 -3.50 15.65
CA GLY A 298 18.12 -4.44 16.46
C GLY A 298 17.32 -5.49 15.68
N GLU A 299 17.32 -5.45 14.33
CA GLU A 299 16.76 -6.54 13.50
C GLU A 299 17.77 -7.65 13.19
N ASP A 300 19.07 -7.45 13.46
CA ASP A 300 20.15 -8.34 12.97
C ASP A 300 20.83 -9.16 14.10
N GLU A 301 20.40 -9.04 15.37
CA GLU A 301 20.99 -9.76 16.54
C GLU A 301 20.15 -10.94 17.09
N ASP A 302 18.90 -11.15 16.63
CA ASP A 302 17.98 -12.18 17.18
C ASP A 302 18.21 -13.62 16.64
N ASP A 303 19.06 -13.82 15.63
CA ASP A 303 19.18 -15.09 14.87
C ASP A 303 20.51 -15.88 15.05
N ASP A 304 21.57 -15.35 15.69
CA ASP A 304 22.93 -15.97 15.74
C ASP A 304 23.46 -16.32 17.17
N GLU A 305 23.06 -17.51 17.66
CA GLU A 305 23.66 -18.43 18.68
C GLU A 305 24.19 -18.01 20.09
N ASP A 306 23.96 -18.93 21.06
CA ASP A 306 24.56 -19.00 22.41
C ASP A 306 26.12 -18.97 22.42
N GLY A 307 26.75 -17.87 22.90
CA GLY A 307 28.17 -17.59 22.60
C GLY A 307 29.19 -17.33 23.75
N LYS A 308 28.81 -17.29 25.03
CA LYS A 308 29.63 -16.85 26.21
C LYS A 308 29.96 -15.35 26.29
N SER A 309 30.11 -14.87 27.53
CA SER A 309 30.45 -13.49 27.89
C SER A 309 31.94 -13.28 28.21
N GLN A 310 32.47 -12.08 27.93
CA GLN A 310 33.24 -11.28 28.92
C GLN A 310 33.50 -9.81 28.50
N ASP A 311 33.24 -8.91 29.46
CA ASP A 311 33.88 -7.62 29.78
C ASP A 311 34.22 -6.58 28.67
N GLY A 312 33.46 -5.48 28.68
CA GLY A 312 33.82 -4.20 28.02
C GLY A 312 32.83 -3.08 28.38
N ALA A 313 33.23 -2.12 29.23
CA ALA A 313 32.29 -1.17 29.83
C ALA A 313 31.85 -0.02 28.88
N GLY A 314 30.54 0.25 28.86
CA GLY A 314 29.90 1.42 28.23
C GLY A 314 29.15 2.26 29.28
N VAL A 315 28.90 3.54 28.98
CA VAL A 315 28.39 4.53 29.94
C VAL A 315 26.86 4.58 29.95
N GLU A 316 26.25 4.46 31.13
CA GLU A 316 24.82 4.75 31.35
C GLU A 316 24.52 6.26 31.26
N MET A 317 23.38 6.61 30.68
CA MET A 317 22.67 7.86 30.93
C MET A 317 21.21 7.55 31.24
N GLN A 318 20.82 7.77 32.50
CA GLN A 318 19.44 7.62 32.97
C GLN A 318 18.71 8.97 32.88
N PRO A 319 17.52 9.06 32.28
CA PRO A 319 16.59 10.14 32.58
C PRO A 319 15.98 9.92 33.98
N LEU A 320 15.81 10.98 34.77
CA LEU A 320 15.24 10.89 36.12
C LEU A 320 13.70 10.83 36.12
N ASN A 321 13.16 10.19 37.16
CA ASN A 321 11.73 9.92 37.37
C ASN A 321 10.83 11.17 37.36
N SER A 322 9.59 10.94 36.94
CA SER A 322 8.40 11.40 37.65
C SER A 322 7.48 10.19 37.85
N ASP A 323 7.14 9.87 39.10
CA ASP A 323 6.45 8.62 39.44
C ASP A 323 4.94 8.69 39.15
N ASP A 324 4.40 7.70 38.42
CA ASP A 324 2.96 7.39 38.37
C ASP A 324 2.79 5.88 38.05
N GLU A 325 2.06 5.13 38.89
CA GLU A 325 1.95 3.66 38.77
C GLU A 325 0.81 3.28 37.81
N GLY A 326 1.09 3.26 36.51
CA GLY A 326 0.17 2.84 35.44
C GLY A 326 0.66 1.61 34.66
N GLU A 327 -0.26 0.72 34.26
CA GLU A 327 0.06 -0.56 33.61
C GLU A 327 0.83 -0.41 32.27
N GLU A 328 1.96 -1.12 32.13
CA GLU A 328 2.73 -1.18 30.87
C GLU A 328 1.99 -1.95 29.76
N LYS A 329 1.01 -1.32 29.11
CA LYS A 329 0.55 -1.78 27.78
C LYS A 329 1.66 -1.55 26.75
N LYS A 330 2.52 -2.57 26.54
CA LYS A 330 3.52 -2.62 25.46
C LYS A 330 2.87 -2.30 24.11
N LYS A 331 3.07 -1.08 23.63
CA LYS A 331 2.55 -0.62 22.33
C LYS A 331 3.17 -1.47 21.21
N ALA A 332 2.37 -2.31 20.58
CA ALA A 332 2.80 -3.06 19.41
C ALA A 332 3.17 -2.09 18.27
N HIS A 333 4.30 -2.33 17.62
CA HIS A 333 4.61 -1.65 16.36
C HIS A 333 3.50 -1.93 15.33
N PRO A 334 3.16 -0.96 14.45
CA PRO A 334 2.16 -1.17 13.40
C PRO A 334 2.64 -2.27 12.44
N LYS A 335 2.09 -3.49 12.60
CA LYS A 335 2.27 -4.59 11.65
C LYS A 335 1.88 -4.08 10.26
N LYS A 336 2.69 -4.40 9.25
CA LYS A 336 2.32 -4.19 7.84
C LYS A 336 1.06 -5.01 7.54
N GLU A 337 -0.08 -4.33 7.33
CA GLU A 337 -1.32 -4.99 6.94
C GLU A 337 -1.12 -5.77 5.63
N LYS A 338 -1.59 -7.02 5.60
CA LYS A 338 -1.49 -7.91 4.43
C LYS A 338 -2.63 -7.56 3.47
N SER A 339 -2.37 -7.56 2.16
CA SER A 339 -3.41 -7.19 1.18
C SER A 339 -4.64 -8.10 1.27
N VAL A 340 -5.82 -7.55 0.97
CA VAL A 340 -7.10 -8.27 1.02
C VAL A 340 -7.07 -9.53 0.14
N LEU A 341 -6.47 -9.46 -1.05
CA LEU A 341 -6.31 -10.61 -1.92
C LEU A 341 -5.26 -11.60 -1.38
N GLN A 342 -4.16 -11.13 -0.79
CA GLN A 342 -3.15 -11.99 -0.19
C GLN A 342 -3.74 -12.86 0.94
N GLY A 343 -4.54 -12.28 1.84
CA GLY A 343 -5.22 -13.04 2.91
C GLY A 343 -6.16 -14.13 2.37
N LYS A 344 -6.98 -13.81 1.35
CA LYS A 344 -7.84 -14.79 0.66
C LYS A 344 -7.07 -15.92 0.01
N LEU A 345 -5.92 -15.60 -0.58
CA LEU A 345 -5.05 -16.54 -1.28
C LEU A 345 -4.34 -17.49 -0.30
N THR A 346 -3.84 -16.99 0.82
CA THR A 346 -3.29 -17.83 1.90
C THR A 346 -4.36 -18.81 2.40
N LYS A 347 -5.60 -18.35 2.65
CA LYS A 347 -6.70 -19.23 3.08
C LYS A 347 -7.03 -20.31 2.03
N LEU A 348 -7.01 -19.96 0.74
CA LEU A 348 -7.22 -20.91 -0.36
C LEU A 348 -6.07 -21.93 -0.46
N ALA A 349 -4.81 -21.49 -0.38
CA ALA A 349 -3.64 -22.37 -0.42
C ALA A 349 -3.64 -23.38 0.74
N VAL A 350 -3.98 -22.94 1.97
CA VAL A 350 -4.11 -23.83 3.14
C VAL A 350 -5.23 -24.85 2.95
N GLN A 351 -6.36 -24.48 2.36
CA GLN A 351 -7.44 -25.42 2.03
C GLN A 351 -7.00 -26.47 1.00
N ILE A 352 -6.30 -26.04 -0.06
CA ILE A 352 -5.78 -26.93 -1.10
C ILE A 352 -4.71 -27.88 -0.52
N GLY A 353 -3.78 -27.37 0.30
CA GLY A 353 -2.77 -28.18 0.98
C GLY A 353 -3.35 -29.22 1.92
N LYS A 354 -4.37 -28.87 2.72
CA LYS A 354 -5.13 -29.83 3.55
C LYS A 354 -5.76 -30.95 2.69
N ALA A 355 -6.33 -30.61 1.53
CA ALA A 355 -6.92 -31.59 0.61
C ALA A 355 -5.86 -32.46 -0.10
N GLY A 356 -4.75 -31.87 -0.52
CA GLY A 356 -3.61 -32.54 -1.16
C GLY A 356 -2.95 -33.56 -0.23
N LEU A 357 -2.73 -33.20 1.03
CA LEU A 357 -2.19 -34.08 2.05
C LEU A 357 -3.12 -35.28 2.32
N PHE A 358 -4.44 -35.05 2.36
CA PHE A 358 -5.42 -36.13 2.49
C PHE A 358 -5.38 -37.10 1.29
N MET A 359 -5.39 -36.58 0.06
CA MET A 359 -5.33 -37.40 -1.16
C MET A 359 -4.00 -38.15 -1.29
N SER A 360 -2.88 -37.52 -0.95
CA SER A 360 -1.55 -38.12 -0.90
C SER A 360 -1.51 -39.31 0.07
N GLY A 361 -1.91 -39.11 1.33
CA GLY A 361 -1.95 -40.16 2.35
C GLY A 361 -2.89 -41.31 1.96
N LEU A 362 -4.06 -41.00 1.42
CA LEU A 362 -5.00 -42.00 0.90
C LEU A 362 -4.41 -42.83 -0.24
N THR A 363 -3.66 -42.20 -1.15
CA THR A 363 -2.98 -42.89 -2.26
C THR A 363 -1.95 -43.90 -1.73
N VAL A 364 -1.11 -43.49 -0.77
CA VAL A 364 -0.09 -44.36 -0.15
C VAL A 364 -0.75 -45.55 0.58
N ILE A 365 -1.81 -45.30 1.34
CA ILE A 365 -2.56 -46.35 2.06
C ILE A 365 -3.16 -47.35 1.07
N ILE A 366 -3.77 -46.89 -0.03
CA ILE A 366 -4.35 -47.77 -1.06
C ILE A 366 -3.25 -48.60 -1.74
N LEU A 367 -2.15 -47.99 -2.16
CA LEU A 367 -1.04 -48.70 -2.82
C LEU A 367 -0.44 -49.80 -1.93
N ILE A 368 -0.14 -49.48 -0.67
CA ILE A 368 0.39 -50.48 0.30
C ILE A 368 -0.64 -51.59 0.53
N THR A 369 -1.93 -51.26 0.66
CA THR A 369 -3.00 -52.26 0.87
C THR A 369 -3.15 -53.18 -0.33
N LEU A 370 -3.16 -52.63 -1.55
CA LEU A 370 -3.24 -53.42 -2.79
C LEU A 370 -2.02 -54.35 -2.93
N PHE A 371 -0.81 -53.84 -2.69
CA PHE A 371 0.41 -54.63 -2.74
C PHE A 371 0.41 -55.78 -1.72
N MET A 372 0.00 -55.51 -0.48
CA MET A 372 -0.08 -56.54 0.56
C MET A 372 -1.14 -57.61 0.25
N VAL A 373 -2.31 -57.21 -0.23
CA VAL A 373 -3.39 -58.15 -0.59
C VAL A 373 -2.99 -58.99 -1.81
N ASP A 374 -2.44 -58.40 -2.86
CA ASP A 374 -2.09 -59.18 -4.05
C ASP A 374 -0.93 -60.14 -3.75
N THR A 375 0.18 -59.65 -3.20
CA THR A 375 1.40 -60.44 -2.95
C THR A 375 1.18 -61.55 -1.91
N PHE A 376 0.63 -61.22 -0.73
CA PHE A 376 0.58 -62.15 0.40
C PHE A 376 -0.74 -62.92 0.50
N TRP A 377 -1.86 -62.40 -0.04
CA TRP A 377 -3.18 -63.04 0.09
C TRP A 377 -3.69 -63.68 -1.20
N ILE A 378 -3.50 -63.05 -2.37
CA ILE A 378 -3.95 -63.60 -3.67
C ILE A 378 -2.91 -64.55 -4.27
N GLN A 379 -1.65 -64.10 -4.37
CA GLN A 379 -0.53 -64.92 -4.84
C GLN A 379 -0.06 -65.94 -3.78
N GLY A 380 -0.39 -65.72 -2.50
CA GLY A 380 -0.11 -66.65 -1.40
C GLY A 380 1.37 -66.78 -1.04
N LEU A 381 2.20 -65.78 -1.35
CA LEU A 381 3.63 -65.81 -1.06
C LEU A 381 3.86 -65.71 0.46
N PRO A 382 4.72 -66.56 1.07
CA PRO A 382 5.10 -66.41 2.46
C PRO A 382 6.03 -65.22 2.65
N TRP A 383 5.94 -64.54 3.80
CA TRP A 383 6.87 -63.47 4.16
C TRP A 383 8.24 -64.05 4.54
N ILE A 384 9.12 -64.15 3.55
CA ILE A 384 10.51 -64.57 3.70
C ILE A 384 11.37 -63.36 4.08
N ALA A 385 12.22 -63.50 5.09
CA ALA A 385 13.11 -62.44 5.58
C ALA A 385 14.06 -61.93 4.48
N ASP A 386 14.63 -62.84 3.69
CA ASP A 386 15.61 -62.55 2.64
C ASP A 386 15.07 -61.62 1.54
N CYS A 387 13.78 -61.70 1.19
CA CYS A 387 13.17 -60.82 0.18
C CYS A 387 12.76 -59.43 0.76
N THR A 388 12.96 -59.17 2.07
CA THR A 388 12.50 -57.92 2.73
C THR A 388 13.04 -56.62 2.10
N PRO A 389 14.29 -56.52 1.63
CA PRO A 389 14.77 -55.31 0.95
C PRO A 389 13.94 -54.92 -0.27
N ILE A 390 13.45 -55.90 -1.04
CA ILE A 390 12.60 -55.68 -2.22
C ILE A 390 11.24 -55.12 -1.79
N TYR A 391 10.64 -55.67 -0.72
CA TYR A 391 9.38 -55.16 -0.18
C TYR A 391 9.51 -53.73 0.37
N ILE A 392 10.66 -53.40 0.98
CA ILE A 392 10.98 -52.01 1.41
C ILE A 392 11.10 -51.09 0.18
N GLN A 393 11.74 -51.54 -0.91
CA GLN A 393 11.85 -50.76 -2.15
C GLN A 393 10.48 -50.42 -2.77
N PHE A 394 9.53 -51.37 -2.77
CA PHE A 394 8.14 -51.09 -3.18
C PHE A 394 7.44 -50.08 -2.24
N CYS A 395 7.56 -50.22 -0.92
CA CYS A 395 7.02 -49.26 0.03
C CYS A 395 7.59 -47.83 -0.18
N VAL A 396 8.89 -47.71 -0.48
CA VAL A 396 9.53 -46.42 -0.81
C VAL A 396 9.01 -45.88 -2.15
N LYS A 397 8.81 -46.71 -3.19
CA LYS A 397 8.17 -46.28 -4.45
C LYS A 397 6.77 -45.72 -4.20
N PHE A 398 5.95 -46.39 -3.38
CA PHE A 398 4.60 -45.91 -3.05
C PHE A 398 4.64 -44.60 -2.25
N PHE A 399 5.61 -44.43 -1.35
CA PHE A 399 5.83 -43.18 -0.64
C PHE A 399 6.24 -42.03 -1.60
N ILE A 400 7.14 -42.28 -2.56
CA ILE A 400 7.54 -41.31 -3.59
C ILE A 400 6.35 -40.91 -4.48
N ILE A 401 5.47 -41.85 -4.84
CA ILE A 401 4.21 -41.54 -5.55
C ILE A 401 3.33 -40.63 -4.66
N GLY A 402 3.21 -40.93 -3.36
CA GLY A 402 2.52 -40.08 -2.39
C GLY A 402 3.07 -38.65 -2.31
N VAL A 403 4.38 -38.48 -2.18
CA VAL A 403 5.05 -37.17 -2.17
C VAL A 403 4.84 -36.45 -3.50
N THR A 404 4.92 -37.17 -4.64
CA THR A 404 4.64 -36.59 -5.97
C THR A 404 3.21 -36.06 -6.06
N VAL A 405 2.21 -36.79 -5.54
CA VAL A 405 0.81 -36.32 -5.46
C VAL A 405 0.68 -35.08 -4.57
N LEU A 406 1.45 -34.99 -3.47
CA LEU A 406 1.44 -33.84 -2.56
C LEU A 406 2.02 -32.58 -3.22
N VAL A 407 3.22 -32.66 -3.82
CA VAL A 407 3.89 -31.55 -4.53
C VAL A 407 3.03 -31.02 -5.67
N VAL A 408 2.31 -31.90 -6.38
CA VAL A 408 1.39 -31.53 -7.47
C VAL A 408 0.08 -30.92 -6.96
N ALA A 409 -0.36 -31.29 -5.74
CA ALA A 409 -1.56 -30.74 -5.14
C ALA A 409 -1.35 -29.33 -4.59
N VAL A 410 -0.18 -29.03 -4.02
CA VAL A 410 0.15 -27.73 -3.41
C VAL A 410 0.60 -26.72 -4.48
N PRO A 411 -0.09 -25.57 -4.65
CA PRO A 411 0.32 -24.54 -5.61
C PRO A 411 1.28 -23.54 -4.95
N GLU A 412 2.57 -23.85 -4.98
CA GLU A 412 3.65 -23.11 -4.30
C GLU A 412 3.80 -21.67 -4.82
N GLY A 413 3.63 -21.44 -6.11
CA GLY A 413 3.74 -20.10 -6.73
C GLY A 413 2.48 -19.23 -6.63
N LEU A 414 1.43 -19.69 -5.93
CA LEU A 414 0.18 -18.93 -5.76
C LEU A 414 0.36 -17.57 -5.04
N PRO A 415 1.20 -17.42 -3.99
CA PRO A 415 1.57 -16.11 -3.43
C PRO A 415 2.55 -15.32 -4.33
N LEU A 416 3.42 -16.04 -5.05
CA LEU A 416 4.41 -15.44 -5.96
C LEU A 416 3.72 -14.74 -7.14
N ALA A 417 2.68 -15.34 -7.72
CA ALA A 417 1.87 -14.79 -8.80
C ALA A 417 1.27 -13.41 -8.48
N VAL A 418 0.82 -13.19 -7.23
CA VAL A 418 0.36 -11.88 -6.74
C VAL A 418 1.49 -10.87 -6.85
N THR A 419 2.64 -11.21 -6.27
CA THR A 419 3.76 -10.30 -6.11
C THR A 419 4.37 -9.93 -7.47
N ILE A 420 4.42 -10.87 -8.42
CA ILE A 420 4.81 -10.63 -9.81
C ILE A 420 3.80 -9.70 -10.51
N SER A 421 2.50 -9.98 -10.42
CA SER A 421 1.46 -9.14 -11.04
C SER A 421 1.50 -7.71 -10.51
N LEU A 422 1.72 -7.56 -9.20
CA LEU A 422 1.76 -6.28 -8.50
C LEU A 422 3.04 -5.49 -8.85
N ALA A 423 4.22 -6.11 -8.78
CA ALA A 423 5.49 -5.47 -9.15
C ALA A 423 5.51 -5.02 -10.63
N TYR A 424 5.02 -5.87 -11.54
CA TYR A 424 4.87 -5.52 -12.95
C TYR A 424 3.86 -4.39 -13.16
N SER A 425 2.70 -4.43 -12.50
CA SER A 425 1.66 -3.40 -12.62
C SER A 425 2.13 -2.06 -12.07
N VAL A 426 2.76 -2.01 -10.89
CA VAL A 426 3.33 -0.77 -10.32
C VAL A 426 4.38 -0.16 -11.25
N LYS A 427 5.28 -0.98 -11.82
CA LYS A 427 6.28 -0.52 -12.81
C LYS A 427 5.66 0.05 -14.09
N LYS A 428 4.43 -0.35 -14.44
CA LYS A 428 3.66 0.21 -15.57
C LYS A 428 2.87 1.44 -15.14
N MET A 429 2.25 1.43 -13.97
CA MET A 429 1.57 2.58 -13.36
C MET A 429 2.50 3.79 -13.23
N MET A 430 3.77 3.60 -12.85
CA MET A 430 4.78 4.66 -12.82
C MET A 430 5.00 5.28 -14.22
N LYS A 431 4.94 4.50 -15.30
CA LYS A 431 4.98 5.02 -16.69
C LYS A 431 3.66 5.72 -17.09
N ASP A 432 2.58 5.39 -16.39
CA ASP A 432 1.25 5.99 -16.51
C ASP A 432 1.03 7.16 -15.52
N ASN A 433 2.11 7.74 -14.98
CA ASN A 433 2.16 8.88 -14.04
C ASN A 433 1.56 8.62 -12.64
N ASN A 434 1.43 7.35 -12.24
CA ASN A 434 1.00 6.92 -10.91
C ASN A 434 2.17 6.26 -10.17
N LEU A 435 2.81 6.99 -9.25
CA LEU A 435 3.91 6.50 -8.42
C LEU A 435 3.34 5.87 -7.14
N VAL A 436 3.24 4.54 -7.13
CA VAL A 436 2.71 3.77 -5.98
C VAL A 436 3.80 3.58 -4.92
N ARG A 437 3.53 4.05 -3.69
CA ARG A 437 4.36 3.86 -2.49
C ARG A 437 3.99 2.58 -1.74
N HIS A 438 2.69 2.37 -1.50
CA HIS A 438 2.16 1.18 -0.82
C HIS A 438 1.53 0.23 -1.84
N LEU A 439 2.08 -1.00 -1.95
CA LEU A 439 1.84 -1.89 -3.08
C LEU A 439 0.41 -2.44 -3.12
N ASP A 440 -0.13 -2.74 -1.95
CA ASP A 440 -1.49 -3.18 -1.66
C ASP A 440 -2.55 -2.18 -2.14
N ALA A 441 -2.29 -0.86 -2.05
CA ALA A 441 -3.19 0.18 -2.56
C ALA A 441 -3.47 0.06 -4.07
N CYS A 442 -2.56 -0.52 -4.85
CA CYS A 442 -2.79 -0.87 -6.26
C CYS A 442 -3.92 -1.90 -6.42
N GLU A 443 -3.99 -2.92 -5.56
CA GLU A 443 -5.09 -3.88 -5.53
C GLU A 443 -6.38 -3.23 -5.04
N THR A 444 -6.31 -2.53 -3.90
CA THR A 444 -7.45 -1.90 -3.22
C THR A 444 -8.18 -0.90 -4.13
N MET A 445 -7.44 -0.09 -4.91
CA MET A 445 -8.03 0.85 -5.85
C MET A 445 -8.89 0.19 -6.95
N GLY A 446 -8.65 -1.09 -7.26
CA GLY A 446 -9.50 -1.85 -8.18
C GLY A 446 -10.95 -2.00 -7.68
N ASN A 447 -11.15 -1.95 -6.36
CA ASN A 447 -12.43 -2.11 -5.68
C ASN A 447 -13.10 -0.78 -5.26
N ALA A 448 -12.46 0.38 -5.49
CA ALA A 448 -12.97 1.69 -5.09
C ALA A 448 -14.44 1.92 -5.50
N THR A 449 -15.26 2.35 -4.54
CA THR A 449 -16.69 2.70 -4.71
C THR A 449 -16.95 4.20 -4.57
N ALA A 450 -16.09 4.91 -3.82
CA ALA A 450 -16.14 6.34 -3.61
C ALA A 450 -14.77 7.00 -3.85
N ILE A 451 -14.77 8.21 -4.39
CA ILE A 451 -13.59 9.09 -4.42
C ILE A 451 -13.99 10.41 -3.74
N CYS A 452 -13.36 10.71 -2.60
CA CYS A 452 -13.52 11.98 -1.89
C CYS A 452 -12.37 12.93 -2.29
N SER A 453 -12.67 13.93 -3.11
CA SER A 453 -11.69 14.81 -3.75
C SER A 453 -11.73 16.22 -3.18
N ASP A 454 -10.58 16.81 -2.83
CA ASP A 454 -10.52 18.29 -2.78
C ASP A 454 -10.72 18.88 -4.19
N LYS A 455 -11.09 20.15 -4.22
CA LYS A 455 -11.28 20.96 -5.42
C LYS A 455 -9.96 21.59 -5.87
N THR A 456 -9.15 22.13 -4.94
CA THR A 456 -7.93 22.89 -5.21
C THR A 456 -6.78 21.93 -5.51
N GLY A 457 -5.91 22.29 -6.46
CA GLY A 457 -4.79 21.45 -6.91
C GLY A 457 -5.22 20.22 -7.72
N THR A 458 -6.25 19.51 -7.27
CA THR A 458 -6.75 18.26 -7.84
C THR A 458 -7.70 18.51 -9.03
N LEU A 459 -8.91 19.03 -8.78
CA LEU A 459 -9.93 19.21 -9.83
C LEU A 459 -9.70 20.49 -10.66
N THR A 460 -9.11 21.51 -10.03
CA THR A 460 -8.71 22.77 -10.65
C THR A 460 -7.19 22.84 -10.88
N MET A 461 -6.75 23.81 -11.67
CA MET A 461 -5.33 24.00 -12.00
C MET A 461 -4.46 24.61 -10.88
N ASN A 462 -5.06 25.09 -9.78
CA ASN A 462 -4.39 25.95 -8.77
C ASN A 462 -3.68 27.16 -9.45
N ARG A 463 -4.38 27.73 -10.44
CA ARG A 463 -3.90 28.77 -11.35
C ARG A 463 -5.03 29.77 -11.58
N MET A 464 -5.19 30.68 -10.62
CA MET A 464 -6.17 31.76 -10.69
C MET A 464 -6.02 32.58 -11.98
N THR A 465 -7.13 32.84 -12.67
CA THR A 465 -7.24 33.65 -13.90
C THR A 465 -8.43 34.61 -13.80
N VAL A 466 -8.33 35.80 -14.41
CA VAL A 466 -9.50 36.67 -14.58
C VAL A 466 -10.35 36.11 -15.71
N VAL A 467 -11.60 35.73 -15.40
CA VAL A 467 -12.55 35.22 -16.41
C VAL A 467 -13.55 36.30 -16.82
N GLN A 468 -13.98 37.12 -15.87
CA GLN A 468 -14.97 38.19 -16.09
C GLN A 468 -14.46 39.55 -15.60
N ALA A 469 -14.95 40.63 -16.20
CA ALA A 469 -14.63 41.99 -15.80
C ALA A 469 -15.85 42.92 -15.90
N TYR A 470 -15.92 43.92 -15.03
CA TYR A 470 -16.85 45.03 -15.08
C TYR A 470 -16.05 46.32 -15.26
N LEU A 471 -16.19 46.94 -16.43
CA LEU A 471 -15.35 48.02 -16.94
C LEU A 471 -16.24 49.01 -17.71
N GLY A 472 -16.12 50.31 -17.44
CA GLY A 472 -16.83 51.36 -18.18
C GLY A 472 -18.35 51.14 -18.23
N ASP A 473 -18.98 50.98 -17.06
CA ASP A 473 -20.40 50.65 -16.87
C ASP A 473 -20.89 49.31 -17.49
N ARG A 474 -20.01 48.45 -18.04
CA ARG A 474 -20.38 47.20 -18.76
C ARG A 474 -19.80 45.94 -18.13
N HIS A 475 -20.64 44.90 -17.99
CA HIS A 475 -20.24 43.55 -17.55
C HIS A 475 -19.83 42.69 -18.75
N TYR A 476 -18.59 42.23 -18.74
CA TYR A 476 -17.99 41.31 -19.70
C TYR A 476 -17.86 39.91 -19.08
N ARG A 477 -18.62 38.94 -19.59
CA ARG A 477 -18.60 37.52 -19.16
C ARG A 477 -17.39 36.71 -19.65
N LYS A 478 -16.56 37.32 -20.48
CA LYS A 478 -15.22 36.88 -20.90
C LYS A 478 -14.35 38.12 -20.96
N VAL A 479 -13.07 38.03 -20.64
CA VAL A 479 -12.07 39.10 -20.85
C VAL A 479 -12.26 39.74 -22.24
N PRO A 480 -12.49 41.07 -22.33
CA PRO A 480 -12.59 41.78 -23.59
C PRO A 480 -11.21 41.99 -24.22
N GLU A 481 -11.20 42.27 -25.53
CA GLU A 481 -10.00 42.72 -26.24
C GLU A 481 -9.66 44.17 -25.86
N SER A 482 -8.37 44.55 -25.94
CA SER A 482 -7.83 45.88 -25.59
C SER A 482 -8.66 47.03 -26.16
N ASP A 483 -9.03 46.89 -27.43
CA ASP A 483 -9.63 47.94 -28.27
C ASP A 483 -11.08 48.25 -27.87
N LEU A 484 -11.68 47.44 -26.99
CA LEU A 484 -13.00 47.65 -26.40
C LEU A 484 -12.95 48.40 -25.06
N ILE A 485 -11.76 48.69 -24.53
CA ILE A 485 -11.53 49.43 -23.29
C ILE A 485 -11.11 50.87 -23.64
N PRO A 486 -11.72 51.93 -23.07
CA PRO A 486 -11.28 53.30 -23.33
C PRO A 486 -9.83 53.49 -22.83
N GLY A 487 -8.93 53.99 -23.68
CA GLY A 487 -7.48 54.00 -23.42
C GLY A 487 -7.07 54.51 -22.04
N LYS A 488 -7.60 55.67 -21.61
CA LYS A 488 -7.35 56.24 -20.27
C LYS A 488 -7.73 55.31 -19.09
N VAL A 489 -8.69 54.41 -19.29
CA VAL A 489 -9.08 53.38 -18.30
C VAL A 489 -8.11 52.20 -18.36
N LEU A 490 -7.69 51.82 -19.57
CA LEU A 490 -6.68 50.77 -19.81
C LEU A 490 -5.31 51.17 -19.21
N ASP A 491 -4.86 52.39 -19.42
CA ASP A 491 -3.60 52.93 -18.86
C ASP A 491 -3.59 52.88 -17.32
N LEU A 492 -4.68 53.37 -16.69
CA LEU A 492 -4.86 53.33 -15.24
C LEU A 492 -4.97 51.90 -14.69
N LEU A 493 -5.52 50.96 -15.47
CA LEU A 493 -5.67 49.56 -15.11
C LEU A 493 -4.32 48.83 -15.14
N ILE A 494 -3.54 49.03 -16.21
CA ILE A 494 -2.21 48.44 -16.38
C ILE A 494 -1.25 48.98 -15.31
N MET A 495 -1.19 50.31 -15.13
CA MET A 495 -0.37 50.93 -14.09
C MET A 495 -0.80 50.47 -12.69
N GLY A 496 -2.11 50.48 -12.41
CA GLY A 496 -2.66 50.10 -11.12
C GLY A 496 -2.42 48.63 -10.76
N ILE A 497 -2.48 47.70 -11.73
CA ILE A 497 -2.16 46.29 -11.51
C ILE A 497 -0.66 46.08 -11.35
N GLY A 498 0.17 46.65 -12.23
CA GLY A 498 1.62 46.46 -12.23
C GLY A 498 2.29 46.91 -10.91
N VAL A 499 1.82 48.06 -10.38
CA VAL A 499 2.33 48.69 -9.15
C VAL A 499 1.71 48.11 -7.88
N ASN A 500 0.40 47.81 -7.87
CA ASN A 500 -0.29 47.38 -6.64
C ASN A 500 -0.25 45.85 -6.41
N CYS A 501 0.37 45.06 -7.30
CA CYS A 501 0.74 43.66 -7.04
C CYS A 501 2.19 43.57 -6.55
N ALA A 502 2.47 42.68 -5.59
CA ALA A 502 3.81 42.56 -5.01
C ALA A 502 4.84 42.17 -6.07
N TYR A 503 6.07 42.67 -5.96
CA TYR A 503 7.12 42.45 -6.97
C TYR A 503 7.62 40.99 -6.98
N THR A 504 7.46 40.31 -5.84
CA THR A 504 7.60 38.85 -5.68
C THR A 504 6.54 38.04 -6.45
N SER A 505 5.34 38.60 -6.69
CA SER A 505 4.32 37.99 -7.56
C SER A 505 4.69 38.21 -9.03
N LYS A 506 4.89 37.11 -9.77
CA LYS A 506 5.30 37.12 -11.18
C LYS A 506 4.77 35.91 -11.97
N ILE A 507 4.53 36.13 -13.26
CA ILE A 507 4.34 35.08 -14.25
C ILE A 507 5.70 34.82 -14.91
N MET A 508 6.05 33.53 -15.04
CA MET A 508 7.26 33.08 -15.71
C MET A 508 6.91 32.19 -16.91
N SER A 509 7.83 32.09 -17.87
CA SER A 509 7.71 31.18 -19.01
C SER A 509 7.45 29.73 -18.58
N PRO A 510 6.77 28.91 -19.41
CA PRO A 510 6.61 27.48 -19.15
C PRO A 510 7.96 26.74 -19.12
N GLU A 511 8.11 25.78 -18.22
CA GLU A 511 9.31 24.91 -18.12
C GLU A 511 9.41 23.88 -19.25
N LYS A 512 8.29 23.60 -19.94
CA LYS A 512 8.19 22.70 -21.09
C LYS A 512 7.58 23.45 -22.27
N VAL A 513 8.13 23.28 -23.47
CA VAL A 513 7.63 23.93 -24.69
C VAL A 513 6.17 23.54 -24.92
N GLY A 514 5.29 24.54 -25.07
CA GLY A 514 3.84 24.35 -25.17
C GLY A 514 3.07 24.20 -23.84
N GLY A 515 3.76 24.24 -22.70
CA GLY A 515 3.13 24.24 -21.37
C GLY A 515 2.47 25.57 -20.99
N LEU A 516 1.80 25.60 -19.85
CA LEU A 516 1.20 26.81 -19.28
C LEU A 516 2.24 27.66 -18.50
N PRO A 517 2.16 29.01 -18.53
CA PRO A 517 3.08 29.89 -17.77
C PRO A 517 3.01 29.67 -16.25
N ARG A 518 4.16 29.63 -15.56
CA ARG A 518 4.24 29.38 -14.11
C ARG A 518 3.92 30.64 -13.29
N GLN A 519 2.96 30.54 -12.36
CA GLN A 519 2.60 31.61 -11.42
C GLN A 519 3.37 31.46 -10.10
N VAL A 520 4.20 32.45 -9.76
CA VAL A 520 5.01 32.55 -8.53
C VAL A 520 4.50 33.72 -7.68
N GLY A 521 4.44 33.54 -6.36
CA GLY A 521 3.85 34.51 -5.43
C GLY A 521 2.34 34.32 -5.27
N ASN A 522 1.60 35.38 -4.93
CA ASN A 522 0.17 35.28 -4.64
C ASN A 522 -0.62 34.98 -5.93
N LYS A 523 -1.29 33.83 -6.00
CA LYS A 523 -2.08 33.40 -7.18
C LYS A 523 -3.12 34.45 -7.61
N THR A 524 -3.78 35.13 -6.66
CA THR A 524 -4.77 36.19 -6.94
C THR A 524 -4.12 37.38 -7.64
N GLU A 525 -2.87 37.72 -7.28
CA GLU A 525 -2.10 38.78 -7.93
C GLU A 525 -1.58 38.34 -9.28
N CYS A 526 -1.16 37.08 -9.40
CA CYS A 526 -0.78 36.49 -10.68
C CYS A 526 -1.95 36.42 -11.67
N ALA A 527 -3.20 36.31 -11.20
CA ALA A 527 -4.39 36.44 -12.04
C ALA A 527 -4.55 37.87 -12.61
N LEU A 528 -4.28 38.90 -11.79
CA LEU A 528 -4.31 40.30 -12.24
C LEU A 528 -3.17 40.60 -13.20
N LEU A 529 -1.94 40.16 -12.91
CA LEU A 529 -0.81 40.28 -13.83
C LEU A 529 -1.05 39.52 -15.14
N GLY A 530 -1.72 38.36 -15.08
CA GLY A 530 -2.15 37.60 -16.26
C GLY A 530 -3.18 38.35 -17.09
N PHE A 531 -4.14 39.00 -16.45
CA PHE A 531 -5.14 39.85 -17.12
C PHE A 531 -4.49 41.01 -17.91
N VAL A 532 -3.38 41.58 -17.42
CA VAL A 532 -2.61 42.58 -18.19
C VAL A 532 -1.94 41.98 -19.44
N LEU A 533 -1.39 40.76 -19.33
CA LEU A 533 -0.83 40.03 -20.48
C LEU A 533 -1.91 39.61 -21.50
N ASP A 534 -3.09 39.17 -21.02
CA ASP A 534 -4.25 38.81 -21.85
C ASP A 534 -4.79 40.04 -22.61
N LEU A 535 -4.72 41.23 -21.99
CA LEU A 535 -4.97 42.53 -22.61
C LEU A 535 -3.83 43.02 -23.53
N ARG A 536 -2.81 42.19 -23.80
CA ARG A 536 -1.68 42.43 -24.72
C ARG A 536 -0.63 43.46 -24.28
N HIS A 537 -0.59 43.82 -22.99
CA HIS A 537 0.44 44.70 -22.43
C HIS A 537 1.39 43.93 -21.50
N ASP A 538 2.65 44.36 -21.41
CA ASP A 538 3.61 43.81 -20.44
C ASP A 538 3.63 44.64 -19.16
N TYR A 539 3.37 44.00 -18.02
CA TYR A 539 3.43 44.64 -16.71
C TYR A 539 4.88 44.92 -16.26
N MET A 540 5.88 44.23 -16.84
CA MET A 540 7.29 44.46 -16.50
C MET A 540 7.78 45.83 -16.96
N THR A 541 7.22 46.41 -18.03
CA THR A 541 7.53 47.78 -18.45
C THR A 541 7.27 48.78 -17.32
N ILE A 542 6.07 48.72 -16.71
CA ILE A 542 5.69 49.57 -15.57
C ILE A 542 6.60 49.33 -14.36
N ARG A 543 6.96 48.07 -14.08
CA ARG A 543 7.83 47.71 -12.94
C ARG A 543 9.30 48.09 -13.14
N ASN A 544 9.75 48.27 -14.37
CA ASN A 544 11.08 48.78 -14.69
C ASN A 544 11.13 50.32 -14.60
N GLU A 545 10.04 51.01 -15.00
CA GLU A 545 9.90 52.46 -14.83
C GLU A 545 9.66 52.87 -13.37
N ILE A 546 8.99 52.01 -12.61
CA ILE A 546 8.67 52.17 -11.19
C ILE A 546 9.12 50.91 -10.43
N PRO A 547 10.41 50.81 -10.04
CA PRO A 547 10.89 49.71 -9.21
C PRO A 547 10.42 49.87 -7.75
N GLU A 548 10.64 48.84 -6.93
CA GLU A 548 10.09 48.74 -5.57
C GLU A 548 10.61 49.83 -4.61
N GLU A 549 11.83 50.34 -4.80
CA GLU A 549 12.40 51.42 -3.98
C GLU A 549 11.79 52.80 -4.31
N LYS A 550 11.00 52.90 -5.39
CA LYS A 550 10.33 54.11 -5.87
C LYS A 550 8.88 54.22 -5.39
N LEU A 551 8.39 53.23 -4.64
CA LEU A 551 7.08 53.24 -3.99
C LEU A 551 7.16 54.10 -2.72
N PHE A 552 6.16 54.97 -2.49
CA PHE A 552 6.20 55.91 -1.37
C PHE A 552 5.73 55.29 -0.05
N LYS A 553 4.61 54.56 -0.07
CA LYS A 553 4.12 53.77 1.09
C LYS A 553 3.26 52.61 0.59
N VAL A 554 3.39 51.44 1.21
CA VAL A 554 2.61 50.23 0.87
C VAL A 554 1.81 49.78 2.09
N TYR A 555 0.48 49.92 2.00
CA TYR A 555 -0.45 49.33 2.95
C TYR A 555 -0.70 47.88 2.55
N THR A 556 -0.01 46.96 3.22
CA THR A 556 -0.08 45.51 3.00
C THR A 556 -1.50 44.94 3.16
N PHE A 557 -1.72 43.67 2.79
CA PHE A 557 -3.02 43.05 3.06
C PHE A 557 -3.22 42.84 4.57
N ASN A 558 -4.36 43.29 5.10
CA ASN A 558 -4.79 43.03 6.47
C ASN A 558 -6.23 42.48 6.46
N SER A 559 -6.46 41.40 7.20
CA SER A 559 -7.69 40.59 7.18
C SER A 559 -8.95 41.33 7.66
N VAL A 560 -8.80 42.42 8.44
CA VAL A 560 -9.92 43.28 8.88
C VAL A 560 -10.33 44.22 7.73
N ARG A 561 -9.37 44.87 7.06
CA ARG A 561 -9.65 45.75 5.91
C ARG A 561 -9.95 45.01 4.60
N LYS A 562 -9.48 43.76 4.47
CA LYS A 562 -9.54 42.90 3.26
C LYS A 562 -9.10 43.60 1.98
N SER A 563 -8.13 44.50 2.12
CA SER A 563 -7.56 45.30 1.03
C SER A 563 -6.07 45.58 1.23
N MET A 564 -5.40 45.88 0.13
CA MET A 564 -4.01 46.32 0.02
C MET A 564 -3.99 47.59 -0.85
N SER A 565 -3.11 48.54 -0.55
CA SER A 565 -2.95 49.76 -1.36
C SER A 565 -1.49 50.20 -1.46
N THR A 566 -1.09 50.70 -2.61
CA THR A 566 0.26 51.23 -2.89
C THR A 566 0.17 52.70 -3.28
N VAL A 567 1.00 53.54 -2.66
CA VAL A 567 1.09 54.99 -2.90
C VAL A 567 2.32 55.29 -3.77
N LEU A 568 2.10 56.06 -4.83
CA LEU A 568 3.14 56.68 -5.66
C LEU A 568 3.20 58.19 -5.39
N LYS A 569 4.40 58.75 -5.47
CA LYS A 569 4.65 60.20 -5.51
C LYS A 569 4.97 60.61 -6.94
N ASN A 570 4.19 61.53 -7.50
CA ASN A 570 4.35 62.03 -8.86
C ASN A 570 5.36 63.19 -8.91
N ALA A 571 5.92 63.47 -10.09
CA ALA A 571 6.92 64.52 -10.28
C ALA A 571 6.38 65.97 -10.09
N ASP A 572 5.06 66.16 -10.10
CA ASP A 572 4.38 67.42 -9.80
C ASP A 572 4.11 67.63 -8.30
N GLY A 573 4.53 66.68 -7.45
CA GLY A 573 4.27 66.70 -6.01
C GLY A 573 2.90 66.15 -5.59
N SER A 574 2.05 65.73 -6.55
CA SER A 574 0.82 64.99 -6.23
C SER A 574 1.13 63.56 -5.79
N TYR A 575 0.20 62.93 -5.08
CA TYR A 575 0.27 61.51 -4.75
C TYR A 575 -0.89 60.74 -5.43
N ARG A 576 -0.60 59.54 -5.91
CA ARG A 576 -1.61 58.60 -6.44
C ARG A 576 -1.55 57.30 -5.66
N MET A 577 -2.66 56.93 -5.03
CA MET A 577 -2.82 55.64 -4.39
C MET A 577 -3.65 54.71 -5.28
N PHE A 578 -3.15 53.50 -5.51
CA PHE A 578 -3.94 52.39 -6.06
C PHE A 578 -4.36 51.44 -4.94
N SER A 579 -5.59 50.94 -4.99
CA SER A 579 -6.17 50.05 -3.98
C SER A 579 -6.80 48.83 -4.63
N LYS A 580 -6.63 47.66 -4.01
CA LYS A 580 -7.25 46.39 -4.42
C LYS A 580 -7.82 45.67 -3.20
N GLY A 581 -8.94 44.97 -3.36
CA GLY A 581 -9.53 44.24 -2.24
C GLY A 581 -10.85 43.56 -2.57
N ALA A 582 -11.46 42.96 -1.54
CA ALA A 582 -12.77 42.35 -1.64
C ALA A 582 -13.81 43.36 -2.14
N SER A 583 -14.53 42.99 -3.20
CA SER A 583 -15.35 43.89 -4.00
C SER A 583 -16.37 44.69 -3.17
N GLU A 584 -17.11 43.99 -2.31
CA GLU A 584 -18.18 44.46 -1.44
C GLU A 584 -17.71 45.34 -0.27
N ILE A 585 -16.40 45.39 -0.03
CA ILE A 585 -15.76 46.30 0.93
C ILE A 585 -15.20 47.53 0.20
N LEU A 586 -14.48 47.34 -0.91
CA LEU A 586 -13.86 48.45 -1.62
C LEU A 586 -14.89 49.37 -2.31
N LEU A 587 -15.98 48.82 -2.87
CA LEU A 587 -17.07 49.63 -3.45
C LEU A 587 -17.72 50.58 -2.44
N LYS A 588 -17.83 50.16 -1.17
CA LYS A 588 -18.38 51.01 -0.11
C LYS A 588 -17.52 52.26 0.09
N LYS A 589 -16.19 52.10 0.07
CA LYS A 589 -15.20 53.18 0.20
C LYS A 589 -15.03 54.06 -1.06
N CYS A 590 -15.56 53.65 -2.21
CA CYS A 590 -15.52 54.45 -3.44
C CYS A 590 -16.57 55.59 -3.41
N CYS A 591 -16.20 56.81 -3.79
CA CYS A 591 -17.13 57.93 -4.01
C CYS A 591 -17.38 58.23 -5.50
N LYS A 592 -16.53 57.69 -6.39
CA LYS A 592 -16.62 57.83 -7.85
C LYS A 592 -16.51 56.47 -8.54
N ILE A 593 -16.93 56.41 -9.80
CA ILE A 593 -16.79 55.25 -10.68
C ILE A 593 -16.35 55.70 -12.08
N MET A 594 -15.49 54.91 -12.72
CA MET A 594 -14.99 55.17 -14.07
C MET A 594 -16.01 54.72 -15.14
N THR A 595 -16.45 55.67 -15.95
CA THR A 595 -17.48 55.46 -16.98
C THR A 595 -16.90 55.09 -18.35
N ALA A 596 -17.76 54.70 -19.29
CA ALA A 596 -17.39 54.37 -20.67
C ALA A 596 -16.67 55.50 -21.44
N SER A 597 -16.74 56.77 -21.01
CA SER A 597 -16.00 57.89 -21.61
C SER A 597 -14.57 58.08 -21.04
N GLY A 598 -14.18 57.31 -20.02
CA GLY A 598 -12.94 57.55 -19.27
C GLY A 598 -13.04 58.73 -18.29
N GLU A 599 -14.25 59.11 -17.90
CA GLU A 599 -14.53 60.13 -16.89
C GLU A 599 -15.05 59.53 -15.58
N ALA A 600 -14.66 60.14 -14.45
CA ALA A 600 -15.00 59.69 -13.10
C ALA A 600 -16.32 60.33 -12.63
N LYS A 601 -17.40 59.57 -12.69
CA LYS A 601 -18.77 59.96 -12.29
C LYS A 601 -18.98 59.74 -10.80
N VAL A 602 -19.79 60.58 -10.15
CA VAL A 602 -20.19 60.40 -8.73
C VAL A 602 -20.97 59.09 -8.57
N PHE A 603 -20.54 58.24 -7.65
CA PHE A 603 -21.05 56.87 -7.45
C PHE A 603 -21.98 56.83 -6.24
N LYS A 604 -23.28 56.95 -6.49
CA LYS A 604 -24.32 57.08 -5.45
C LYS A 604 -24.54 55.74 -4.72
N PRO A 605 -25.12 55.72 -3.50
CA PRO A 605 -25.43 54.48 -2.79
C PRO A 605 -26.24 53.49 -3.63
N ARG A 606 -27.28 53.96 -4.32
CA ARG A 606 -28.07 53.15 -5.26
C ARG A 606 -27.23 52.55 -6.39
N ASP A 607 -26.35 53.34 -7.00
CA ASP A 607 -25.46 52.87 -8.07
C ASP A 607 -24.53 51.74 -7.55
N LYS A 608 -24.08 51.82 -6.29
CA LYS A 608 -23.29 50.77 -5.63
C LYS A 608 -24.12 49.50 -5.42
N ASP A 609 -25.32 49.63 -4.88
CA ASP A 609 -26.21 48.51 -4.60
C ASP A 609 -26.65 47.81 -5.91
N ASP A 610 -26.90 48.58 -6.97
CA ASP A 610 -27.19 48.07 -8.32
C ASP A 610 -25.97 47.32 -8.92
N VAL A 611 -24.72 47.76 -8.71
CA VAL A 611 -23.53 47.00 -9.13
C VAL A 611 -23.32 45.75 -8.26
N VAL A 612 -23.55 45.83 -6.95
CA VAL A 612 -23.47 44.65 -6.05
C VAL A 612 -24.45 43.57 -6.50
N LYS A 613 -25.73 43.93 -6.69
CA LYS A 613 -26.80 43.00 -7.02
C LYS A 613 -26.78 42.48 -8.45
N ASN A 614 -26.43 43.32 -9.43
CA ASN A 614 -26.50 42.93 -10.84
C ASN A 614 -25.17 42.44 -11.42
N VAL A 615 -24.06 42.55 -10.68
CA VAL A 615 -22.72 42.12 -11.15
C VAL A 615 -22.00 41.24 -10.13
N ILE A 616 -21.83 41.70 -8.88
CA ILE A 616 -21.02 40.99 -7.87
C ILE A 616 -21.73 39.72 -7.39
N GLU A 617 -23.03 39.79 -7.07
CA GLU A 617 -23.82 38.63 -6.66
C GLU A 617 -23.87 37.54 -7.77
N PRO A 618 -24.16 37.87 -9.05
CA PRO A 618 -24.02 36.93 -10.17
C PRO A 618 -22.63 36.30 -10.28
N MET A 619 -21.55 37.10 -10.29
CA MET A 619 -20.18 36.57 -10.35
C MET A 619 -19.90 35.59 -9.20
N ALA A 620 -20.28 35.95 -7.96
CA ALA A 620 -20.08 35.10 -6.78
C ALA A 620 -20.98 33.83 -6.81
N SER A 621 -22.15 33.88 -7.44
CA SER A 621 -23.03 32.72 -7.66
C SER A 621 -22.49 31.74 -8.70
N GLU A 622 -21.77 32.25 -9.72
CA GLU A 622 -21.01 31.45 -10.70
C GLU A 622 -19.70 30.92 -10.10
N GLY A 623 -19.42 31.26 -8.84
CA GLY A 623 -18.29 30.78 -8.03
C GLY A 623 -17.05 31.67 -8.04
N LEU A 624 -17.09 32.79 -8.77
CA LEU A 624 -15.94 33.66 -9.01
C LEU A 624 -15.56 34.48 -7.77
N ARG A 625 -14.25 34.61 -7.53
CA ARG A 625 -13.69 35.51 -6.51
C ARG A 625 -13.68 36.94 -7.03
N THR A 626 -14.56 37.79 -6.50
CA THR A 626 -14.72 39.17 -6.93
C THR A 626 -13.74 40.13 -6.25
N ILE A 627 -12.87 40.76 -7.03
CA ILE A 627 -11.90 41.77 -6.58
C ILE A 627 -12.22 43.10 -7.23
N CYS A 628 -12.31 44.17 -6.44
CA CYS A 628 -12.39 45.53 -6.95
C CYS A 628 -11.00 46.14 -7.03
N LEU A 629 -10.73 46.87 -8.11
CA LEU A 629 -9.58 47.77 -8.25
C LEU A 629 -10.07 49.22 -8.27
N ALA A 630 -9.41 50.07 -7.50
CA ALA A 630 -9.75 51.47 -7.35
C ALA A 630 -8.49 52.34 -7.20
N TYR A 631 -8.64 53.65 -7.33
CA TYR A 631 -7.54 54.61 -7.11
C TYR A 631 -8.04 55.91 -6.45
N ARG A 632 -7.15 56.66 -5.79
CA ARG A 632 -7.39 58.02 -5.28
C ARG A 632 -6.18 58.89 -5.60
N ASP A 633 -6.46 60.09 -6.10
CA ASP A 633 -5.46 61.13 -6.33
C ASP A 633 -5.55 62.15 -5.19
N PHE A 634 -4.39 62.58 -4.71
CA PHE A 634 -4.22 63.60 -3.68
C PHE A 634 -3.43 64.76 -4.31
N PRO A 635 -4.07 65.89 -4.65
CA PRO A 635 -3.41 67.01 -5.31
C PRO A 635 -2.55 67.79 -4.31
N PRO A 636 -1.42 68.40 -4.74
CA PRO A 636 -0.52 69.13 -3.84
C PRO A 636 -1.14 70.39 -3.22
N VAL A 637 -2.31 70.82 -3.72
CA VAL A 637 -3.11 71.92 -3.18
C VAL A 637 -3.71 71.59 -1.80
N ASP A 638 -4.00 70.31 -1.54
CA ASP A 638 -4.60 69.84 -0.28
C ASP A 638 -3.55 69.56 0.81
N GLY A 639 -2.25 69.75 0.49
CA GLY A 639 -1.12 69.43 1.36
C GLY A 639 -0.65 67.97 1.28
N GLU A 640 0.27 67.58 2.15
CA GLU A 640 0.65 66.18 2.33
C GLU A 640 -0.36 65.48 3.27
N PRO A 641 -0.99 64.37 2.85
CA PRO A 641 -1.89 63.59 3.71
C PRO A 641 -1.20 63.08 4.98
N ASP A 642 -1.95 63.00 6.08
CA ASP A 642 -1.53 62.22 7.26
C ASP A 642 -1.54 60.72 6.88
N TRP A 643 -0.34 60.20 6.57
CA TRP A 643 -0.15 58.82 6.13
C TRP A 643 -0.36 57.76 7.22
N GLU A 644 -0.51 58.13 8.49
CA GLU A 644 -0.81 57.18 9.57
C GLU A 644 -2.30 57.02 9.83
N ASN A 645 -3.13 58.01 9.47
CA ASN A 645 -4.60 57.89 9.54
C ASN A 645 -5.18 57.11 8.35
N GLU A 646 -4.92 55.80 8.32
CA GLU A 646 -5.44 54.87 7.29
C GLU A 646 -6.95 55.02 7.01
N THR A 647 -7.72 55.41 8.04
CA THR A 647 -9.17 55.54 7.99
C THR A 647 -9.63 56.57 6.96
N ASP A 648 -8.99 57.75 6.89
CA ASP A 648 -9.35 58.75 5.88
C ASP A 648 -8.79 58.35 4.51
N ILE A 649 -7.49 58.04 4.44
CA ILE A 649 -6.74 57.76 3.21
C ILE A 649 -7.47 56.72 2.35
N LEU A 650 -7.91 55.63 2.97
CA LEU A 650 -8.54 54.49 2.29
C LEU A 650 -10.01 54.73 1.89
N THR A 651 -10.59 55.90 2.17
CA THR A 651 -11.90 56.33 1.65
C THR A 651 -11.77 57.21 0.41
N GLY A 652 -12.87 57.76 -0.11
CA GLY A 652 -12.84 58.71 -1.23
C GLY A 652 -12.36 58.12 -2.56
N LEU A 653 -12.38 56.79 -2.72
CA LEU A 653 -11.78 56.11 -3.88
C LEU A 653 -12.60 56.29 -5.16
N THR A 654 -11.96 56.15 -6.32
CA THR A 654 -12.60 55.99 -7.63
C THR A 654 -12.54 54.52 -8.03
N CYS A 655 -13.69 53.87 -8.14
CA CYS A 655 -13.80 52.50 -8.63
C CYS A 655 -13.39 52.47 -10.11
N LEU A 656 -12.38 51.66 -10.44
CA LEU A 656 -11.86 51.50 -11.81
C LEU A 656 -12.48 50.29 -12.49
N CYS A 657 -12.50 49.14 -11.80
CA CYS A 657 -13.13 47.91 -12.29
C CYS A 657 -13.47 46.94 -11.16
N VAL A 658 -14.32 45.95 -11.45
CA VAL A 658 -14.46 44.71 -10.66
C VAL A 658 -14.12 43.53 -11.55
N VAL A 659 -13.25 42.62 -11.10
CA VAL A 659 -12.90 41.39 -11.83
C VAL A 659 -13.40 40.16 -11.09
N GLY A 660 -13.92 39.20 -11.84
CA GLY A 660 -14.27 37.86 -11.38
C GLY A 660 -13.13 36.90 -11.72
N ILE A 661 -12.42 36.44 -10.68
CA ILE A 661 -11.29 35.51 -10.78
C ILE A 661 -11.81 34.08 -10.57
N GLU A 662 -11.43 33.14 -11.43
CA GLU A 662 -11.69 31.71 -11.27
C GLU A 662 -10.38 30.93 -11.13
N ASP A 663 -10.42 29.80 -10.42
CA ASP A 663 -9.42 28.73 -10.53
C ASP A 663 -9.99 27.66 -11.47
N PRO A 664 -9.53 27.55 -12.73
CA PRO A 664 -10.22 26.80 -13.76
C PRO A 664 -10.12 25.29 -13.55
N VAL A 665 -11.19 24.57 -13.88
CA VAL A 665 -11.25 23.11 -13.94
C VAL A 665 -10.27 22.60 -15.01
N ARG A 666 -9.54 21.51 -14.72
CA ARG A 666 -8.65 20.85 -15.69
C ARG A 666 -9.47 20.26 -16.85
N PRO A 667 -9.13 20.49 -18.14
CA PRO A 667 -9.97 20.10 -19.29
C PRO A 667 -10.42 18.62 -19.34
N GLU A 668 -9.61 17.73 -18.78
CA GLU A 668 -9.79 16.29 -18.75
C GLU A 668 -10.62 15.76 -17.57
N VAL A 669 -10.76 16.55 -16.49
CA VAL A 669 -11.51 16.18 -15.28
C VAL A 669 -12.98 15.78 -15.58
N PRO A 670 -13.75 16.51 -16.42
CA PRO A 670 -15.13 16.13 -16.71
C PRO A 670 -15.30 14.77 -17.41
N ASP A 671 -14.38 14.35 -18.29
CA ASP A 671 -14.44 13.01 -18.88
C ASP A 671 -13.94 11.94 -17.90
N ALA A 672 -12.87 12.22 -17.15
CA ALA A 672 -12.37 11.32 -16.12
C ALA A 672 -13.43 11.00 -15.05
N ILE A 673 -14.17 12.00 -14.57
CA ILE A 673 -15.30 11.83 -13.64
C ILE A 673 -16.44 11.03 -14.29
N LYS A 674 -16.77 11.29 -15.55
CA LYS A 674 -17.77 10.52 -16.32
C LYS A 674 -17.38 9.05 -16.50
N ARG A 675 -16.08 8.76 -16.62
CA ARG A 675 -15.53 7.39 -16.65
C ARG A 675 -15.60 6.72 -15.27
N CYS A 676 -15.26 7.42 -14.18
CA CYS A 676 -15.45 6.93 -12.80
C CYS A 676 -16.92 6.60 -12.51
N GLN A 677 -17.85 7.51 -12.84
CA GLN A 677 -19.30 7.29 -12.67
C GLN A 677 -19.79 6.06 -13.44
N ARG A 678 -19.36 5.88 -14.70
CA ARG A 678 -19.67 4.69 -15.51
C ARG A 678 -19.12 3.39 -14.89
N ALA A 679 -17.93 3.45 -14.30
CA ALA A 679 -17.28 2.33 -13.59
C ALA A 679 -17.93 2.01 -12.22
N GLY A 680 -19.00 2.72 -11.84
CA GLY A 680 -19.72 2.54 -10.58
C GLY A 680 -19.14 3.32 -9.39
N ILE A 681 -18.25 4.29 -9.63
CA ILE A 681 -17.52 5.03 -8.59
C ILE A 681 -18.16 6.41 -8.38
N THR A 682 -18.57 6.69 -7.15
CA THR A 682 -19.20 7.97 -6.78
C THR A 682 -18.15 8.99 -6.36
N VAL A 683 -17.83 9.93 -7.25
CA VAL A 683 -16.98 11.09 -6.94
C VAL A 683 -17.76 12.08 -6.06
N ARG A 684 -17.11 12.59 -5.00
CA ARG A 684 -17.63 13.60 -4.07
C ARG A 684 -16.59 14.70 -3.93
N MET A 685 -17.01 15.96 -3.93
CA MET A 685 -16.15 17.10 -3.64
C MET A 685 -16.18 17.41 -2.13
N VAL A 686 -15.02 17.55 -1.51
CA VAL A 686 -14.86 17.90 -0.09
C VAL A 686 -13.82 19.01 0.01
N THR A 687 -14.23 20.24 0.32
CA THR A 687 -13.35 21.41 0.22
C THR A 687 -13.65 22.51 1.23
N GLY A 688 -12.61 23.27 1.60
CA GLY A 688 -12.73 24.48 2.44
C GLY A 688 -13.43 25.67 1.75
N ASP A 689 -13.64 25.60 0.42
CA ASP A 689 -14.28 26.67 -0.35
C ASP A 689 -15.76 26.90 0.01
N ASN A 690 -16.28 28.07 -0.38
CA ASN A 690 -17.67 28.44 -0.15
C ASN A 690 -18.66 27.57 -0.95
N ILE A 691 -19.83 27.26 -0.37
CA ILE A 691 -20.80 26.31 -0.94
C ILE A 691 -21.29 26.65 -2.36
N ASN A 692 -21.37 27.94 -2.71
CA ASN A 692 -21.76 28.36 -4.07
C ASN A 692 -20.63 28.09 -5.09
N THR A 693 -19.38 28.41 -4.74
CA THR A 693 -18.20 28.07 -5.55
C THR A 693 -18.06 26.56 -5.70
N ALA A 694 -18.14 25.81 -4.60
CA ALA A 694 -18.06 24.35 -4.63
C ALA A 694 -19.18 23.73 -5.50
N ARG A 695 -20.43 24.22 -5.40
CA ARG A 695 -21.54 23.79 -6.28
C ARG A 695 -21.29 24.14 -7.75
N ALA A 696 -20.81 25.35 -8.05
CA ALA A 696 -20.53 25.78 -9.42
C ALA A 696 -19.43 24.93 -10.08
N ILE A 697 -18.33 24.69 -9.38
CA ILE A 697 -17.24 23.82 -9.86
C ILE A 697 -17.71 22.36 -9.96
N ALA A 698 -18.46 21.84 -8.99
CA ALA A 698 -18.99 20.48 -9.04
C ALA A 698 -19.94 20.24 -10.22
N SER A 699 -20.73 21.25 -10.61
CA SER A 699 -21.52 21.23 -11.85
C SER A 699 -20.64 21.26 -13.11
N LYS A 700 -19.62 22.13 -13.17
CA LYS A 700 -18.66 22.19 -14.31
C LYS A 700 -17.89 20.87 -14.47
N CYS A 701 -17.57 20.19 -13.38
CA CYS A 701 -16.91 18.88 -13.34
C CYS A 701 -17.84 17.69 -13.65
N GLY A 702 -19.16 17.87 -13.75
CA GLY A 702 -20.12 16.76 -13.92
C GLY A 702 -20.28 15.88 -12.68
N ILE A 703 -19.96 16.39 -11.48
CA ILE A 703 -20.27 15.73 -10.19
C ILE A 703 -21.75 15.92 -9.82
N LEU A 704 -22.34 17.04 -10.25
CA LEU A 704 -23.75 17.37 -10.10
C LEU A 704 -24.43 17.40 -11.47
N HIS A 705 -25.40 16.51 -11.72
CA HIS A 705 -26.23 16.55 -12.92
C HIS A 705 -27.57 17.22 -12.63
N PRO A 706 -28.08 18.11 -13.50
CA PRO A 706 -29.39 18.74 -13.30
C PRO A 706 -30.53 17.72 -13.32
N GLY A 707 -31.18 17.52 -12.17
CA GLY A 707 -32.29 16.58 -11.99
C GLY A 707 -32.00 15.41 -11.05
N ASP A 708 -30.73 15.18 -10.68
CA ASP A 708 -30.35 14.15 -9.70
C ASP A 708 -30.73 14.55 -8.25
N ASP A 709 -31.06 13.55 -7.42
CA ASP A 709 -31.31 13.69 -5.98
C ASP A 709 -29.97 13.75 -5.20
N PHE A 710 -29.33 14.91 -5.24
CA PHE A 710 -28.04 15.17 -4.58
C PHE A 710 -28.15 16.14 -3.40
N LEU A 711 -27.21 16.00 -2.45
CA LEU A 711 -27.06 16.87 -1.30
C LEU A 711 -25.75 17.67 -1.37
N CYS A 712 -25.86 18.98 -1.14
CA CYS A 712 -24.74 19.89 -0.91
C CYS A 712 -24.94 20.59 0.44
N ILE A 713 -23.96 20.51 1.34
CA ILE A 713 -23.99 21.12 2.68
C ILE A 713 -22.65 21.78 3.01
N ASP A 714 -22.62 22.62 4.04
CA ASP A 714 -21.39 23.11 4.64
C ASP A 714 -20.97 22.28 5.87
N GLY A 715 -19.70 22.39 6.28
CA GLY A 715 -19.13 21.67 7.43
C GLY A 715 -19.85 21.93 8.75
N LYS A 716 -20.44 23.11 8.95
CA LYS A 716 -21.20 23.43 10.17
C LYS A 716 -22.55 22.70 10.18
N GLU A 717 -23.24 22.66 9.05
CA GLU A 717 -24.48 21.89 8.89
C GLU A 717 -24.23 20.38 8.92
N PHE A 718 -23.10 19.90 8.39
CA PHE A 718 -22.66 18.51 8.51
C PHE A 718 -22.48 18.12 9.98
N ASN A 719 -21.65 18.85 10.74
CA ASN A 719 -21.47 18.65 12.18
C ASN A 719 -22.80 18.66 12.94
N ARG A 720 -23.68 19.63 12.65
CA ARG A 720 -24.99 19.76 13.32
C ARG A 720 -25.91 18.57 13.07
N ARG A 721 -25.78 17.87 11.94
CA ARG A 721 -26.61 16.71 11.61
C ARG A 721 -26.04 15.38 12.11
N ILE A 722 -24.72 15.20 12.10
CA ILE A 722 -24.09 13.94 12.52
C ILE A 722 -23.97 13.82 14.04
N ARG A 723 -23.97 14.95 14.77
CA ARG A 723 -23.80 14.96 16.22
C ARG A 723 -25.12 14.78 16.98
N ASN A 724 -25.03 14.13 18.14
CA ASN A 724 -26.14 13.93 19.07
C ASN A 724 -26.33 15.11 20.04
N GLN A 725 -27.17 14.95 21.07
CA GLN A 725 -27.41 16.02 22.07
C GLN A 725 -26.24 16.22 23.04
N LEU A 726 -25.35 15.22 23.17
CA LEU A 726 -24.13 15.27 23.99
C LEU A 726 -22.92 15.81 23.19
N GLY A 727 -23.04 15.91 21.85
CA GLY A 727 -22.01 16.42 20.94
C GLY A 727 -21.19 15.34 20.22
N GLU A 728 -21.45 14.07 20.52
CA GLU A 728 -20.81 12.87 19.98
C GLU A 728 -21.34 12.54 18.57
N ILE A 729 -20.58 11.76 17.78
CA ILE A 729 -20.89 11.48 16.38
C ILE A 729 -21.66 10.15 16.26
N GLU A 730 -22.90 10.19 15.77
CA GLU A 730 -23.71 8.99 15.53
C GLU A 730 -23.58 8.52 14.07
N GLN A 731 -23.08 7.30 13.85
CA GLN A 731 -22.94 6.69 12.52
C GLN A 731 -24.28 6.62 11.76
N GLU A 732 -25.36 6.25 12.45
CA GLU A 732 -26.72 6.16 11.90
C GLU A 732 -27.26 7.51 11.37
N ARG A 733 -26.65 8.65 11.75
CA ARG A 733 -26.91 9.96 11.16
C ARG A 733 -26.03 10.28 9.96
N ILE A 734 -24.76 9.86 9.96
CA ILE A 734 -23.88 9.95 8.77
C ILE A 734 -24.50 9.15 7.63
N ASP A 735 -25.01 7.96 7.93
CA ASP A 735 -25.71 7.01 7.06
C ASP A 735 -26.91 7.60 6.32
N LYS A 736 -27.65 8.51 6.96
CA LYS A 736 -28.77 9.25 6.36
C LYS A 736 -28.34 10.37 5.41
N ILE A 737 -27.04 10.66 5.32
CA ILE A 737 -26.47 11.84 4.64
C ILE A 737 -25.52 11.45 3.51
N TRP A 738 -24.50 10.61 3.79
CA TRP A 738 -23.41 10.33 2.85
C TRP A 738 -23.81 9.69 1.51
N PRO A 739 -24.90 8.89 1.38
CA PRO A 739 -25.29 8.32 0.09
C PRO A 739 -25.72 9.39 -0.92
N LYS A 740 -26.39 10.46 -0.45
CA LYS A 740 -26.81 11.62 -1.27
C LYS A 740 -25.77 12.73 -1.34
N LEU A 741 -24.88 12.83 -0.35
CA LEU A 741 -23.84 13.86 -0.31
C LEU A 741 -22.93 13.79 -1.55
N ARG A 742 -22.82 14.92 -2.25
CA ARG A 742 -21.92 15.12 -3.41
C ARG A 742 -20.94 16.28 -3.23
N VAL A 743 -21.31 17.27 -2.41
CA VAL A 743 -20.46 18.42 -2.08
C VAL A 743 -20.53 18.71 -0.58
N LEU A 744 -19.39 18.59 0.11
CA LEU A 744 -19.17 19.12 1.44
C LEU A 744 -18.27 20.36 1.32
N ALA A 745 -18.82 21.53 1.62
CA ALA A 745 -18.16 22.83 1.49
C ALA A 745 -17.75 23.41 2.85
N ARG A 746 -16.80 24.34 2.88
CA ARG A 746 -16.20 24.87 4.13
C ARG A 746 -15.79 23.77 5.12
N SER A 747 -15.30 22.63 4.62
CA SER A 747 -14.83 21.51 5.45
C SER A 747 -13.53 21.86 6.16
N SER A 748 -13.47 21.62 7.46
CA SER A 748 -12.22 21.52 8.22
C SER A 748 -11.52 20.16 7.96
N PRO A 749 -10.23 19.99 8.31
CA PRO A 749 -9.51 18.72 8.18
C PRO A 749 -10.23 17.55 8.89
N THR A 750 -10.77 17.80 10.08
CA THR A 750 -11.53 16.81 10.85
C THR A 750 -12.84 16.44 10.16
N ASP A 751 -13.55 17.38 9.53
CA ASP A 751 -14.75 17.06 8.73
C ASP A 751 -14.43 16.10 7.57
N LYS A 752 -13.25 16.25 6.94
CA LYS A 752 -12.79 15.33 5.89
C LYS A 752 -12.58 13.93 6.46
N HIS A 753 -11.84 13.82 7.56
CA HIS A 753 -11.56 12.55 8.24
C HIS A 753 -12.86 11.86 8.70
N THR A 754 -13.76 12.58 9.38
CA THR A 754 -15.06 12.06 9.85
C THR A 754 -15.94 11.58 8.69
N LEU A 755 -15.98 12.31 7.57
CA LEU A 755 -16.72 11.85 6.39
C LEU A 755 -16.10 10.59 5.76
N VAL A 756 -14.77 10.49 5.70
CA VAL A 756 -14.08 9.31 5.15
C VAL A 756 -14.32 8.09 6.03
N LYS A 757 -14.08 8.20 7.35
CA LYS A 757 -14.37 7.15 8.34
C LYS A 757 -15.84 6.70 8.23
N GLY A 758 -16.78 7.62 8.31
CA GLY A 758 -18.21 7.30 8.30
C GLY A 758 -18.77 6.78 6.96
N ILE A 759 -18.01 6.80 5.86
CA ILE A 759 -18.35 6.09 4.61
C ILE A 759 -17.79 4.66 4.64
N MET A 760 -16.57 4.45 5.15
CA MET A 760 -15.96 3.11 5.28
C MET A 760 -16.69 2.24 6.30
N ASP A 761 -17.10 2.84 7.41
CA ASP A 761 -17.78 2.17 8.53
C ASP A 761 -19.29 1.97 8.25
N SER A 762 -19.81 2.47 7.12
CA SER A 762 -21.23 2.39 6.76
C SER A 762 -21.64 1.03 6.20
N THR A 763 -22.74 0.49 6.74
CA THR A 763 -23.39 -0.74 6.29
C THR A 763 -24.60 -0.51 5.37
N VAL A 764 -25.07 0.74 5.20
CA VAL A 764 -26.30 1.10 4.46
C VAL A 764 -26.32 0.57 3.02
N LEU A 765 -25.16 0.54 2.37
CA LEU A 765 -24.99 -0.01 1.04
C LEU A 765 -24.06 -1.22 1.13
N GLU A 766 -24.64 -2.42 1.17
CA GLU A 766 -23.86 -3.65 0.99
C GLU A 766 -23.21 -3.69 -0.41
N PRO A 767 -21.94 -4.13 -0.53
CA PRO A 767 -20.97 -4.40 0.53
C PRO A 767 -20.26 -3.13 1.02
N ARG A 768 -19.54 -3.21 2.16
CA ARG A 768 -18.67 -2.13 2.70
C ARG A 768 -17.94 -1.37 1.58
N GLN A 769 -18.01 -0.05 1.69
CA GLN A 769 -17.42 0.87 0.73
C GLN A 769 -15.89 0.80 0.75
N VAL A 770 -15.28 1.13 -0.39
CA VAL A 770 -13.83 1.33 -0.52
C VAL A 770 -13.64 2.78 -0.95
N VAL A 771 -13.04 3.58 -0.06
CA VAL A 771 -12.96 5.03 -0.17
C VAL A 771 -11.55 5.44 -0.54
N ALA A 772 -11.40 6.00 -1.74
CA ALA A 772 -10.19 6.71 -2.12
C ALA A 772 -10.32 8.21 -1.75
N VAL A 773 -9.22 8.83 -1.30
CA VAL A 773 -9.15 10.26 -0.98
C VAL A 773 -8.06 10.91 -1.84
N THR A 774 -8.29 12.14 -2.32
CA THR A 774 -7.27 12.90 -3.07
C THR A 774 -7.05 14.28 -2.42
N GLY A 775 -5.79 14.64 -2.15
CA GLY A 775 -5.43 15.88 -1.49
C GLY A 775 -4.14 16.52 -2.02
N ASP A 776 -3.93 17.78 -1.65
CA ASP A 776 -2.71 18.55 -1.95
C ASP A 776 -2.16 19.33 -0.74
N GLY A 777 -2.92 19.51 0.34
CA GLY A 777 -2.49 20.24 1.53
C GLY A 777 -2.19 19.36 2.75
N THR A 778 -1.49 19.92 3.75
CA THR A 778 -1.30 19.24 5.06
C THR A 778 -2.65 18.91 5.72
N ASN A 779 -3.65 19.78 5.50
CA ASN A 779 -5.06 19.63 5.86
C ASN A 779 -5.72 18.33 5.36
N ASP A 780 -5.15 17.66 4.36
CA ASP A 780 -5.66 16.40 3.82
C ASP A 780 -5.03 15.17 4.48
N GLY A 781 -3.88 15.31 5.15
CA GLY A 781 -3.10 14.19 5.72
C GLY A 781 -3.92 13.21 6.57
N PRO A 782 -4.68 13.67 7.58
CA PRO A 782 -5.51 12.80 8.41
C PRO A 782 -6.66 12.09 7.66
N ALA A 783 -7.06 12.60 6.49
CA ALA A 783 -8.08 11.97 5.65
C ALA A 783 -7.45 11.02 4.62
N LEU A 784 -6.29 11.38 4.05
CA LEU A 784 -5.47 10.53 3.18
C LEU A 784 -5.04 9.27 3.92
N LYS A 785 -4.44 9.42 5.11
CA LYS A 785 -3.90 8.29 5.88
C LYS A 785 -4.96 7.37 6.51
N LYS A 786 -6.24 7.80 6.51
CA LYS A 786 -7.38 6.99 6.98
C LYS A 786 -8.20 6.39 5.82
N ALA A 787 -7.94 6.77 4.57
CA ALA A 787 -8.62 6.19 3.41
C ALA A 787 -8.22 4.72 3.18
N ASP A 788 -9.01 3.95 2.42
CA ASP A 788 -8.54 2.66 1.89
C ASP A 788 -7.49 2.87 0.79
N VAL A 789 -7.44 4.05 0.14
CA VAL A 789 -6.35 4.54 -0.74
C VAL A 789 -6.24 6.07 -0.68
N GLY A 790 -5.09 6.60 -0.25
CA GLY A 790 -4.75 8.02 -0.33
C GLY A 790 -3.98 8.38 -1.61
N PHE A 791 -4.37 9.47 -2.28
CA PHE A 791 -3.70 10.06 -3.45
C PHE A 791 -3.18 11.48 -3.16
N ALA A 792 -1.91 11.73 -3.45
CA ALA A 792 -1.32 13.07 -3.41
C ALA A 792 -0.98 13.62 -4.79
N MET A 793 -1.04 14.95 -4.93
CA MET A 793 -0.50 15.67 -6.08
C MET A 793 1.04 15.72 -5.99
N GLY A 794 1.75 15.28 -7.04
CA GLY A 794 3.21 15.25 -7.05
C GLY A 794 3.86 16.62 -7.22
N ILE A 795 3.24 17.51 -8.01
CA ILE A 795 3.78 18.83 -8.36
C ILE A 795 3.21 19.92 -7.44
N ALA A 796 1.89 19.95 -7.25
CA ALA A 796 1.22 20.94 -6.40
C ALA A 796 1.20 20.58 -4.90
N GLY A 797 1.30 19.29 -4.56
CA GLY A 797 1.08 18.82 -3.19
C GLY A 797 2.23 19.11 -2.23
N THR A 798 1.87 19.30 -0.95
CA THR A 798 2.82 19.33 0.18
C THR A 798 3.46 17.95 0.38
N ASP A 799 4.63 17.92 1.02
CA ASP A 799 5.33 16.65 1.25
C ASP A 799 4.65 15.84 2.36
N VAL A 800 4.01 16.51 3.33
CA VAL A 800 3.05 15.90 4.28
C VAL A 800 1.93 15.13 3.56
N ALA A 801 1.33 15.71 2.51
CA ALA A 801 0.27 15.03 1.75
C ALA A 801 0.81 13.81 0.99
N LYS A 802 2.00 13.93 0.39
CA LYS A 802 2.69 12.82 -0.29
C LYS A 802 3.02 11.68 0.67
N GLU A 803 3.51 12.00 1.86
CA GLU A 803 3.86 11.03 2.90
C GLU A 803 2.65 10.33 3.52
N ALA A 804 1.53 11.06 3.69
CA ALA A 804 0.26 10.50 4.10
C ALA A 804 -0.46 9.67 3.01
N SER A 805 0.04 9.65 1.77
CA SER A 805 -0.60 9.01 0.61
C SER A 805 0.06 7.70 0.15
N ASP A 806 -0.74 6.82 -0.46
CA ASP A 806 -0.28 5.54 -1.01
C ASP A 806 0.15 5.65 -2.48
N ILE A 807 -0.41 6.62 -3.21
CA ILE A 807 -0.13 6.84 -4.63
C ILE A 807 0.08 8.34 -4.90
N ILE A 808 1.25 8.71 -5.43
CA ILE A 808 1.54 10.08 -5.88
C ILE A 808 1.24 10.19 -7.38
N LEU A 809 0.51 11.23 -7.78
CA LEU A 809 0.26 11.56 -9.19
C LEU A 809 1.34 12.50 -9.71
N THR A 810 2.29 12.00 -10.50
CA THR A 810 3.47 12.78 -10.94
C THR A 810 3.16 13.83 -12.02
N ASP A 811 1.90 13.89 -12.48
CA ASP A 811 1.37 14.88 -13.43
C ASP A 811 0.18 15.70 -12.88
N ASP A 812 -0.16 15.54 -11.60
CA ASP A 812 -1.36 16.09 -10.94
C ASP A 812 -2.67 15.85 -11.72
N ASN A 813 -2.76 14.78 -12.52
CA ASN A 813 -3.88 14.58 -13.43
C ASN A 813 -4.95 13.63 -12.86
N PHE A 814 -6.20 14.09 -12.73
CA PHE A 814 -7.31 13.23 -12.28
C PHE A 814 -7.55 12.02 -13.20
N SER A 815 -7.16 12.09 -14.48
CA SER A 815 -7.19 10.96 -15.41
C SER A 815 -6.22 9.83 -14.99
N SER A 816 -5.14 10.15 -14.29
CA SER A 816 -4.18 9.17 -13.75
C SER A 816 -4.85 8.27 -12.71
N ILE A 817 -5.80 8.79 -11.91
CA ILE A 817 -6.63 8.00 -10.98
C ILE A 817 -7.52 7.00 -11.73
N VAL A 818 -8.08 7.39 -12.89
CA VAL A 818 -8.87 6.48 -13.75
C VAL A 818 -8.00 5.32 -14.25
N LYS A 819 -6.72 5.58 -14.55
CA LYS A 819 -5.75 4.52 -14.89
C LYS A 819 -5.44 3.64 -13.68
N ALA A 820 -5.29 4.18 -12.47
CA ALA A 820 -5.05 3.40 -11.26
C ALA A 820 -6.20 2.42 -10.98
N VAL A 821 -7.46 2.85 -11.11
CA VAL A 821 -8.64 1.96 -11.07
C VAL A 821 -8.55 0.85 -12.12
N MET A 822 -8.14 1.19 -13.35
CA MET A 822 -8.02 0.23 -14.45
C MET A 822 -6.91 -0.81 -14.20
N TRP A 823 -5.76 -0.38 -13.67
CA TRP A 823 -4.65 -1.26 -13.27
C TRP A 823 -5.02 -2.16 -12.09
N GLY A 824 -5.62 -1.64 -11.02
CA GLY A 824 -6.06 -2.44 -9.88
C GLY A 824 -7.12 -3.50 -10.24
N ARG A 825 -8.08 -3.14 -11.11
CA ARG A 825 -9.04 -4.10 -11.69
C ARG A 825 -8.37 -5.17 -12.56
N ASN A 826 -7.23 -4.85 -13.18
CA ASN A 826 -6.45 -5.78 -13.98
C ASN A 826 -5.58 -6.73 -13.15
N VAL A 827 -5.04 -6.28 -12.00
CA VAL A 827 -4.32 -7.15 -11.05
C VAL A 827 -5.22 -8.30 -10.58
N TYR A 828 -6.41 -7.97 -10.04
CA TYR A 828 -7.37 -8.97 -9.59
C TYR A 828 -7.81 -9.93 -10.70
N ASP A 829 -8.09 -9.42 -11.91
CA ASP A 829 -8.46 -10.26 -13.05
C ASP A 829 -7.30 -11.15 -13.52
N SER A 830 -6.06 -10.67 -13.49
CA SER A 830 -4.91 -11.44 -13.98
C SER A 830 -4.51 -12.55 -13.01
N ILE A 831 -4.62 -12.30 -11.70
CA ILE A 831 -4.53 -13.35 -10.67
C ILE A 831 -5.69 -14.35 -10.84
N SER A 832 -6.90 -13.89 -11.16
CA SER A 832 -8.05 -14.78 -11.43
C SER A 832 -7.89 -15.64 -12.70
N LYS A 833 -7.23 -15.13 -13.75
CA LYS A 833 -6.85 -15.91 -14.96
C LYS A 833 -5.88 -17.02 -14.58
N PHE A 834 -4.80 -16.67 -13.87
CA PHE A 834 -3.79 -17.62 -13.39
C PHE A 834 -4.41 -18.72 -12.52
N LEU A 835 -5.23 -18.37 -11.53
CA LEU A 835 -5.93 -19.36 -10.70
C LEU A 835 -6.88 -20.26 -11.49
N GLN A 836 -7.53 -19.76 -12.55
CA GLN A 836 -8.40 -20.60 -13.39
C GLN A 836 -7.56 -21.65 -14.13
N PHE A 837 -6.37 -21.27 -14.61
CA PHE A 837 -5.43 -22.19 -15.21
C PHE A 837 -4.90 -23.20 -14.18
N GLN A 838 -4.22 -22.71 -13.14
CA GLN A 838 -3.53 -23.53 -12.13
C GLN A 838 -4.49 -24.56 -11.50
N LEU A 839 -5.64 -24.12 -10.97
CA LEU A 839 -6.62 -25.03 -10.38
C LEU A 839 -7.19 -26.07 -11.36
N THR A 840 -7.20 -25.80 -12.68
CA THR A 840 -7.54 -26.84 -13.67
C THR A 840 -6.44 -27.89 -13.76
N VAL A 841 -5.17 -27.47 -13.78
CA VAL A 841 -4.03 -28.40 -13.82
C VAL A 841 -3.94 -29.22 -12.53
N ASN A 842 -3.97 -28.61 -11.33
CA ASN A 842 -3.95 -29.33 -10.05
C ASN A 842 -5.07 -30.39 -9.98
N VAL A 843 -6.32 -30.02 -10.32
CA VAL A 843 -7.47 -30.96 -10.26
C VAL A 843 -7.28 -32.15 -11.19
N VAL A 844 -6.86 -31.93 -12.43
CA VAL A 844 -6.66 -33.04 -13.39
C VAL A 844 -5.44 -33.87 -13.00
N ALA A 845 -4.32 -33.24 -12.64
CA ALA A 845 -3.09 -33.93 -12.29
C ALA A 845 -3.25 -34.83 -11.05
N VAL A 846 -3.91 -34.33 -9.99
CA VAL A 846 -4.19 -35.12 -8.78
C VAL A 846 -5.15 -36.28 -9.08
N ILE A 847 -6.21 -36.07 -9.87
CA ILE A 847 -7.15 -37.14 -10.23
C ILE A 847 -6.48 -38.20 -11.15
N VAL A 848 -5.66 -37.79 -12.12
CA VAL A 848 -4.91 -38.71 -12.98
C VAL A 848 -3.91 -39.53 -12.18
N ALA A 849 -3.14 -38.91 -11.28
CA ALA A 849 -2.18 -39.62 -10.44
C ALA A 849 -2.87 -40.58 -9.46
N PHE A 850 -3.94 -40.15 -8.80
CA PHE A 850 -4.74 -40.99 -7.89
C PHE A 850 -5.39 -42.18 -8.63
N THR A 851 -6.17 -41.92 -9.68
CA THR A 851 -6.87 -42.97 -10.43
C THR A 851 -5.91 -43.91 -11.15
N GLY A 852 -4.77 -43.40 -11.64
CA GLY A 852 -3.67 -44.23 -12.14
C GLY A 852 -3.12 -45.15 -11.05
N ALA A 853 -2.62 -44.60 -9.95
CA ALA A 853 -2.08 -45.37 -8.83
C ALA A 853 -3.05 -46.45 -8.31
N CYS A 854 -4.35 -46.16 -8.20
CA CYS A 854 -5.36 -47.13 -7.76
C CYS A 854 -5.67 -48.25 -8.77
N ILE A 855 -5.31 -48.14 -10.05
CA ILE A 855 -5.68 -49.10 -11.11
C ILE A 855 -4.45 -49.78 -11.72
N THR A 856 -3.36 -49.06 -11.94
CA THR A 856 -2.09 -49.57 -12.52
C THR A 856 -0.97 -49.77 -11.50
N GLN A 857 -1.24 -49.59 -10.20
CA GLN A 857 -0.26 -49.69 -9.08
C GLN A 857 0.97 -48.74 -9.21
N ASP A 858 0.93 -47.83 -10.17
CA ASP A 858 1.96 -46.85 -10.51
C ASP A 858 1.28 -45.62 -11.13
N SER A 859 1.94 -44.47 -11.07
CA SER A 859 1.45 -43.24 -11.71
C SER A 859 1.79 -43.26 -13.21
N PRO A 860 0.85 -42.89 -14.11
CA PRO A 860 1.12 -42.75 -15.54
C PRO A 860 1.99 -41.55 -15.88
N LEU A 861 2.26 -40.67 -14.90
CA LEU A 861 3.18 -39.54 -15.00
C LEU A 861 4.25 -39.67 -13.90
N LYS A 862 5.53 -39.68 -14.28
CA LYS A 862 6.67 -39.90 -13.37
C LYS A 862 7.10 -38.62 -12.65
N ALA A 863 7.80 -38.75 -11.52
CA ALA A 863 8.13 -37.61 -10.64
C ALA A 863 8.80 -36.44 -11.39
N VAL A 864 9.80 -36.72 -12.24
CA VAL A 864 10.49 -35.72 -13.08
C VAL A 864 9.53 -35.03 -14.06
N GLN A 865 8.60 -35.77 -14.67
CA GLN A 865 7.58 -35.23 -15.57
C GLN A 865 6.60 -34.31 -14.82
N MET A 866 6.25 -34.66 -13.57
CA MET A 866 5.38 -33.86 -12.71
C MET A 866 6.08 -32.58 -12.22
N LEU A 867 7.39 -32.61 -11.96
CA LEU A 867 8.17 -31.40 -11.64
C LEU A 867 8.28 -30.46 -12.85
N TRP A 868 8.44 -30.99 -14.06
CA TRP A 868 8.37 -30.19 -15.29
C TRP A 868 6.99 -29.58 -15.50
N VAL A 869 5.92 -30.34 -15.26
CA VAL A 869 4.54 -29.82 -15.27
C VAL A 869 4.36 -28.71 -14.23
N ASN A 870 4.87 -28.87 -12.99
CA ASN A 870 4.83 -27.84 -11.94
C ASN A 870 5.49 -26.53 -12.42
N LEU A 871 6.69 -26.61 -13.00
CA LEU A 871 7.41 -25.44 -13.52
C LEU A 871 6.63 -24.69 -14.61
N ILE A 872 5.93 -25.42 -15.50
CA ILE A 872 5.02 -24.82 -16.49
C ILE A 872 3.83 -24.15 -15.81
N MET A 873 3.10 -24.92 -14.98
CA MET A 873 1.78 -24.53 -14.48
C MET A 873 1.83 -23.40 -13.46
N ASP A 874 2.86 -23.37 -12.62
CA ASP A 874 3.01 -22.38 -11.55
C ASP A 874 3.92 -21.22 -12.00
N THR A 875 5.23 -21.45 -12.16
CA THR A 875 6.20 -20.36 -12.38
C THR A 875 6.08 -19.70 -13.77
N PHE A 876 5.99 -20.48 -14.85
CA PHE A 876 5.90 -19.90 -16.19
C PHE A 876 4.51 -19.30 -16.48
N ALA A 877 3.42 -20.01 -16.17
CA ALA A 877 2.08 -19.48 -16.42
C ALA A 877 1.66 -18.36 -15.46
N SER A 878 2.18 -18.29 -14.22
CA SER A 878 1.99 -17.09 -13.39
C SER A 878 2.63 -15.88 -14.06
N LEU A 879 3.89 -15.97 -14.52
CA LEU A 879 4.56 -14.88 -15.24
C LEU A 879 3.85 -14.52 -16.56
N ALA A 880 3.32 -15.49 -17.29
CA ALA A 880 2.59 -15.28 -18.54
C ALA A 880 1.23 -14.59 -18.34
N LEU A 881 0.41 -15.08 -17.41
CA LEU A 881 -0.96 -14.62 -17.18
C LEU A 881 -1.05 -13.37 -16.27
N ALA A 882 -0.11 -13.18 -15.35
CA ALA A 882 -0.04 -12.02 -14.46
C ALA A 882 0.36 -10.71 -15.16
N THR A 883 0.96 -10.79 -16.36
CA THR A 883 1.58 -9.66 -17.09
C THR A 883 0.72 -9.06 -18.22
N GLU A 884 -0.53 -9.53 -18.35
CA GLU A 884 -1.52 -8.98 -19.29
C GLU A 884 -1.79 -7.47 -19.05
N PRO A 885 -1.83 -6.63 -20.09
CA PRO A 885 -2.14 -5.20 -19.96
C PRO A 885 -3.65 -4.95 -19.74
N PRO A 886 -4.02 -3.86 -19.04
CA PRO A 886 -5.41 -3.50 -18.78
C PRO A 886 -6.18 -3.12 -20.07
N THR A 887 -7.51 -3.16 -19.97
CA THR A 887 -8.43 -2.83 -21.07
C THR A 887 -9.60 -1.96 -20.59
N GLU A 888 -10.12 -1.08 -21.47
CA GLU A 888 -11.22 -0.16 -21.14
C GLU A 888 -12.53 -0.88 -20.74
N SER A 889 -12.71 -2.15 -21.12
CA SER A 889 -13.84 -2.98 -20.67
C SER A 889 -13.87 -3.18 -19.15
N LEU A 890 -12.73 -3.07 -18.46
CA LEU A 890 -12.63 -3.09 -16.99
C LEU A 890 -13.38 -1.93 -16.34
N LEU A 891 -13.61 -0.82 -17.06
CA LEU A 891 -14.38 0.34 -16.60
C LEU A 891 -15.88 0.29 -16.97
N LEU A 892 -16.34 -0.76 -17.66
CA LEU A 892 -17.76 -0.95 -18.01
C LEU A 892 -18.55 -1.75 -16.97
N ARG A 893 -17.87 -2.24 -15.91
CA ARG A 893 -18.46 -3.02 -14.82
C ARG A 893 -18.32 -2.30 -13.47
N LYS A 894 -19.15 -2.68 -12.49
CA LYS A 894 -19.00 -2.28 -11.08
C LYS A 894 -17.77 -2.94 -10.43
N PRO A 895 -17.21 -2.39 -9.33
CA PRO A 895 -16.17 -3.05 -8.55
C PRO A 895 -16.63 -4.40 -7.97
N TYR A 896 -15.68 -5.23 -7.52
CA TYR A 896 -15.99 -6.60 -7.06
C TYR A 896 -16.49 -6.67 -5.61
N GLY A 897 -15.98 -5.80 -4.73
CA GLY A 897 -16.36 -5.72 -3.31
C GLY A 897 -15.55 -6.66 -2.41
N ARG A 898 -15.18 -6.17 -1.22
CA ARG A 898 -14.23 -6.84 -0.29
C ARG A 898 -14.63 -8.28 0.05
N ASN A 899 -15.91 -8.59 0.20
CA ASN A 899 -16.38 -9.91 0.66
C ASN A 899 -16.65 -10.92 -0.47
N LYS A 900 -16.46 -10.56 -1.75
CA LYS A 900 -16.74 -11.47 -2.87
C LYS A 900 -15.76 -12.66 -2.90
N PRO A 901 -16.23 -13.91 -3.08
CA PRO A 901 -15.35 -15.06 -3.23
C PRO A 901 -14.49 -14.96 -4.49
N LEU A 902 -13.24 -15.41 -4.38
CA LEU A 902 -12.24 -15.33 -5.45
C LEU A 902 -12.57 -16.27 -6.61
N ILE A 903 -12.95 -17.52 -6.31
CA ILE A 903 -13.41 -18.47 -7.32
C ILE A 903 -14.87 -18.16 -7.66
N SER A 904 -15.09 -17.56 -8.84
CA SER A 904 -16.43 -17.21 -9.31
C SER A 904 -17.18 -18.42 -9.91
N ARG A 905 -18.51 -18.36 -9.98
CA ARG A 905 -19.33 -19.46 -10.56
C ARG A 905 -19.06 -19.70 -12.06
N THR A 906 -18.57 -18.71 -12.80
CA THR A 906 -18.10 -18.89 -14.20
C THR A 906 -16.73 -19.54 -14.25
N MET A 907 -15.81 -19.13 -13.38
CA MET A 907 -14.48 -19.72 -13.23
C MET A 907 -14.57 -21.20 -12.81
N MET A 908 -15.40 -21.54 -11.82
CA MET A 908 -15.63 -22.95 -11.41
C MET A 908 -16.26 -23.79 -12.55
N LYS A 909 -17.17 -23.21 -13.34
CA LYS A 909 -17.70 -23.87 -14.55
C LYS A 909 -16.57 -24.16 -15.55
N ASN A 910 -15.65 -23.22 -15.75
CA ASN A 910 -14.54 -23.37 -16.68
C ASN A 910 -13.56 -24.44 -16.19
N ILE A 911 -13.13 -24.37 -14.92
CA ILE A 911 -12.23 -25.36 -14.28
C ILE A 911 -12.78 -26.78 -14.45
N LEU A 912 -14.01 -27.03 -13.98
CA LEU A 912 -14.60 -28.37 -14.07
C LEU A 912 -14.93 -28.79 -15.52
N GLY A 913 -15.31 -27.83 -16.38
CA GLY A 913 -15.60 -28.09 -17.78
C GLY A 913 -14.37 -28.51 -18.59
N HIS A 914 -13.21 -27.90 -18.34
CA HIS A 914 -11.93 -28.32 -18.91
C HIS A 914 -11.39 -29.59 -18.24
N ALA A 915 -11.54 -29.73 -16.92
CA ALA A 915 -11.10 -30.93 -16.20
C ALA A 915 -11.81 -32.20 -16.71
N VAL A 916 -13.12 -32.16 -16.92
CA VAL A 916 -13.88 -33.29 -17.50
C VAL A 916 -13.36 -33.66 -18.90
N TYR A 917 -13.02 -32.68 -19.74
CA TYR A 917 -12.45 -32.96 -21.07
C TYR A 917 -11.07 -33.61 -20.98
N GLN A 918 -10.15 -33.01 -20.22
CA GLN A 918 -8.80 -33.52 -20.06
C GLN A 918 -8.80 -34.92 -19.42
N LEU A 919 -9.61 -35.16 -18.38
CA LEU A 919 -9.76 -36.50 -17.78
C LEU A 919 -10.33 -37.52 -18.77
N THR A 920 -11.31 -37.14 -19.59
CA THR A 920 -11.86 -38.04 -20.63
C THR A 920 -10.78 -38.41 -21.65
N VAL A 921 -9.99 -37.45 -22.13
CA VAL A 921 -8.89 -37.69 -23.07
C VAL A 921 -7.79 -38.53 -22.42
N ILE A 922 -7.28 -38.16 -21.24
CA ILE A 922 -6.20 -38.88 -20.56
C ILE A 922 -6.62 -40.30 -20.20
N PHE A 923 -7.82 -40.55 -19.69
CA PHE A 923 -8.26 -41.93 -19.39
C PHE A 923 -8.54 -42.75 -20.66
N THR A 924 -9.01 -42.15 -21.75
CA THR A 924 -9.14 -42.85 -23.04
C THR A 924 -7.77 -43.26 -23.58
N LEU A 925 -6.78 -42.37 -23.51
CA LEU A 925 -5.40 -42.69 -23.87
C LEU A 925 -4.82 -43.74 -22.92
N LEU A 926 -4.96 -43.58 -21.61
CA LEU A 926 -4.37 -44.49 -20.61
C LEU A 926 -4.90 -45.92 -20.70
N PHE A 927 -6.20 -46.13 -20.92
CA PHE A 927 -6.82 -47.46 -20.91
C PHE A 927 -7.05 -48.09 -22.29
N THR A 928 -7.01 -47.30 -23.36
CA THR A 928 -7.30 -47.77 -24.73
C THR A 928 -6.27 -47.29 -25.76
N GLY A 929 -5.32 -46.42 -25.39
CA GLY A 929 -4.30 -45.87 -26.30
C GLY A 929 -3.44 -46.95 -26.97
N GLU A 930 -3.04 -47.97 -26.22
CA GLU A 930 -2.36 -49.17 -26.73
C GLU A 930 -3.08 -49.80 -27.95
N GLN A 931 -4.42 -49.86 -27.93
CA GLN A 931 -5.24 -50.42 -29.02
C GLN A 931 -5.56 -49.41 -30.14
N ILE A 932 -5.48 -48.11 -29.84
CA ILE A 932 -5.77 -47.02 -30.79
C ILE A 932 -4.55 -46.71 -31.66
N PHE A 933 -3.34 -46.88 -31.10
CA PHE A 933 -2.07 -46.57 -31.77
C PHE A 933 -1.27 -47.81 -32.20
N ASP A 934 -1.71 -49.03 -31.85
CA ASP A 934 -1.03 -50.30 -32.12
C ASP A 934 0.39 -50.36 -31.50
N ILE A 935 0.46 -50.08 -30.18
CA ILE A 935 1.71 -49.94 -29.40
C ILE A 935 1.66 -50.72 -28.09
N ASP A 936 2.84 -51.12 -27.59
CA ASP A 936 2.98 -51.90 -26.36
C ASP A 936 2.48 -51.17 -25.10
N SER A 937 1.79 -51.92 -24.24
CA SER A 937 1.14 -51.35 -23.06
C SER A 937 2.11 -51.07 -21.91
N GLY A 938 2.40 -49.79 -21.66
CA GLY A 938 3.13 -49.35 -20.46
C GLY A 938 2.43 -49.65 -19.11
N ARG A 939 1.21 -50.20 -19.10
CA ARG A 939 0.39 -50.37 -17.88
C ARG A 939 0.85 -51.47 -16.93
N TYR A 940 1.58 -52.45 -17.44
CA TYR A 940 2.03 -53.64 -16.70
C TYR A 940 3.56 -53.75 -16.63
N ALA A 941 4.26 -52.62 -16.81
CA ALA A 941 5.72 -52.57 -16.86
C ALA A 941 6.35 -52.87 -15.48
N PRO A 942 7.35 -53.76 -15.40
CA PRO A 942 8.01 -54.10 -14.13
C PRO A 942 8.86 -52.94 -13.56
N LEU A 943 9.37 -53.13 -12.34
CA LEU A 943 10.28 -52.18 -11.69
C LEU A 943 11.59 -52.09 -12.50
N HIS A 944 12.01 -50.86 -12.84
CA HIS A 944 13.15 -50.51 -13.73
C HIS A 944 12.95 -50.71 -15.23
N ALA A 945 11.76 -51.09 -15.69
CA ALA A 945 11.44 -51.22 -17.12
C ALA A 945 11.75 -49.95 -17.95
N PRO A 946 12.07 -50.10 -19.25
CA PRO A 946 12.36 -48.97 -20.14
C PRO A 946 11.15 -48.03 -20.30
N PRO A 947 11.38 -46.74 -20.62
CA PRO A 947 10.30 -45.78 -20.82
C PRO A 947 9.37 -46.23 -21.96
N SER A 948 8.06 -46.14 -21.72
CA SER A 948 7.04 -46.58 -22.67
C SER A 948 6.59 -45.44 -23.59
N GLU A 949 6.47 -45.75 -24.89
CA GLU A 949 5.88 -44.86 -25.89
C GLU A 949 4.43 -44.49 -25.54
N HIS A 950 3.66 -45.45 -25.04
CA HIS A 950 2.27 -45.26 -24.59
C HIS A 950 2.14 -44.17 -23.51
N TYR A 951 2.97 -44.23 -22.46
CA TYR A 951 3.01 -43.19 -21.43
C TYR A 951 3.60 -41.87 -21.94
N THR A 952 4.51 -41.91 -22.93
CA THR A 952 5.01 -40.68 -23.55
C THR A 952 3.92 -39.95 -24.34
N ILE A 953 3.00 -40.67 -25.02
CA ILE A 953 1.81 -40.08 -25.67
C ILE A 953 0.86 -39.46 -24.62
N VAL A 954 0.63 -40.13 -23.48
CA VAL A 954 -0.18 -39.60 -22.37
C VAL A 954 0.43 -38.31 -21.81
N PHE A 955 1.71 -38.31 -21.46
CA PHE A 955 2.44 -37.15 -20.96
C PHE A 955 2.44 -35.99 -21.97
N ASN A 956 2.77 -36.26 -23.24
CA ASN A 956 2.84 -35.22 -24.25
C ASN A 956 1.46 -34.62 -24.57
N THR A 957 0.41 -35.44 -24.66
CA THR A 957 -0.97 -34.95 -24.83
C THR A 957 -1.42 -34.12 -23.63
N PHE A 958 -1.04 -34.51 -22.40
CA PHE A 958 -1.33 -33.74 -21.19
C PHE A 958 -0.70 -32.34 -21.25
N VAL A 959 0.61 -32.22 -21.55
CA VAL A 959 1.29 -30.92 -21.68
C VAL A 959 0.70 -30.08 -22.81
N MET A 960 0.42 -30.67 -23.98
CA MET A 960 -0.25 -29.96 -25.09
C MET A 960 -1.62 -29.43 -24.68
N MET A 961 -2.44 -30.22 -23.98
CA MET A 961 -3.74 -29.76 -23.47
C MET A 961 -3.62 -28.61 -22.47
N GLN A 962 -2.53 -28.52 -21.68
CA GLN A 962 -2.31 -27.37 -20.80
C GLN A 962 -1.89 -26.12 -21.58
N LEU A 963 -0.95 -26.21 -22.53
CA LEU A 963 -0.57 -25.05 -23.37
C LEU A 963 -1.77 -24.42 -24.09
N PHE A 964 -2.71 -25.24 -24.57
CA PHE A 964 -3.96 -24.75 -25.16
C PHE A 964 -4.99 -24.28 -24.11
N ASN A 965 -5.02 -24.87 -22.91
CA ASN A 965 -5.85 -24.40 -21.81
C ASN A 965 -5.39 -23.02 -21.27
N GLU A 966 -4.09 -22.73 -21.29
CA GLU A 966 -3.52 -21.44 -20.88
C GLU A 966 -4.08 -20.28 -21.72
N ILE A 967 -4.23 -20.50 -23.03
CA ILE A 967 -4.86 -19.55 -23.97
C ILE A 967 -6.34 -19.32 -23.63
N ASN A 968 -7.09 -20.38 -23.28
CA ASN A 968 -8.48 -20.24 -22.81
C ASN A 968 -8.55 -19.47 -21.47
N ALA A 969 -7.62 -19.74 -20.55
CA ALA A 969 -7.59 -19.15 -19.21
C ALA A 969 -7.38 -17.63 -19.19
N ARG A 970 -6.87 -17.03 -20.29
CA ARG A 970 -6.82 -15.57 -20.49
C ARG A 970 -8.19 -14.88 -20.36
N LYS A 971 -9.31 -15.60 -20.51
CA LYS A 971 -10.69 -15.06 -20.49
C LYS A 971 -11.57 -15.76 -19.42
N ILE A 972 -12.00 -15.01 -18.40
CA ILE A 972 -12.74 -15.55 -17.23
C ILE A 972 -14.23 -15.14 -17.16
N HIS A 973 -14.63 -14.08 -17.89
CA HIS A 973 -16.01 -13.54 -17.85
C HIS A 973 -16.95 -14.13 -18.92
N GLY A 974 -16.56 -15.20 -19.61
CA GLY A 974 -17.35 -15.82 -20.68
C GLY A 974 -17.20 -15.15 -22.06
N GLU A 975 -16.15 -14.36 -22.25
CA GLU A 975 -15.76 -13.85 -23.57
C GLU A 975 -15.34 -14.99 -24.50
N ARG A 976 -15.87 -15.01 -25.73
CA ARG A 976 -15.56 -16.09 -26.69
C ARG A 976 -14.20 -15.94 -27.39
N ASN A 977 -13.74 -14.71 -27.64
CA ASN A 977 -12.51 -14.50 -28.41
C ASN A 977 -11.26 -14.59 -27.51
N VAL A 978 -10.73 -15.80 -27.34
CA VAL A 978 -9.51 -16.08 -26.55
C VAL A 978 -8.22 -15.52 -27.18
N PHE A 979 -8.22 -15.29 -28.50
CA PHE A 979 -7.09 -14.71 -29.23
C PHE A 979 -7.04 -13.19 -29.20
N ASP A 980 -8.09 -12.52 -28.69
CA ASP A 980 -8.11 -11.06 -28.59
C ASP A 980 -6.94 -10.55 -27.74
N GLY A 981 -6.27 -9.52 -28.26
CA GLY A 981 -5.12 -8.88 -27.64
C GLY A 981 -3.87 -9.76 -27.44
N ILE A 982 -3.83 -11.02 -27.90
CA ILE A 982 -2.76 -11.97 -27.54
C ILE A 982 -1.35 -11.43 -27.81
N PHE A 983 -1.13 -10.86 -29.00
CA PHE A 983 0.16 -10.27 -29.38
C PHE A 983 0.53 -8.96 -28.65
N LYS A 984 -0.35 -8.42 -27.78
CA LYS A 984 0.01 -7.29 -26.91
C LYS A 984 0.88 -7.73 -25.73
N ASN A 985 0.79 -9.00 -25.32
CA ASN A 985 1.65 -9.57 -24.28
C ASN A 985 2.75 -10.45 -24.93
N MET A 986 3.88 -9.84 -25.26
CA MET A 986 5.04 -10.58 -25.80
C MET A 986 5.62 -11.59 -24.80
N ILE A 987 5.43 -11.40 -23.49
CA ILE A 987 5.88 -12.34 -22.46
C ILE A 987 5.07 -13.64 -22.57
N PHE A 988 3.74 -13.54 -22.61
CA PHE A 988 2.84 -14.67 -22.84
C PHE A 988 3.20 -15.44 -24.13
N CYS A 989 3.33 -14.72 -25.27
CA CYS A 989 3.69 -15.35 -26.54
C CYS A 989 5.06 -16.06 -26.49
N SER A 990 6.05 -15.47 -25.81
CA SER A 990 7.39 -16.06 -25.67
C SER A 990 7.39 -17.28 -24.75
N ILE A 991 6.55 -17.32 -23.71
CA ILE A 991 6.45 -18.45 -22.78
C ILE A 991 5.75 -19.63 -23.44
N VAL A 992 4.54 -19.43 -24.01
CA VAL A 992 3.80 -20.53 -24.67
C VAL A 992 4.62 -21.16 -25.81
N PHE A 993 5.29 -20.34 -26.63
CA PHE A 993 6.14 -20.83 -27.70
C PHE A 993 7.45 -21.47 -27.20
N GLY A 994 8.07 -20.91 -26.15
CA GLY A 994 9.26 -21.46 -25.52
C GLY A 994 9.00 -22.85 -24.90
N THR A 995 7.93 -22.97 -24.11
CA THR A 995 7.51 -24.25 -23.49
C THR A 995 7.16 -25.30 -24.54
N PHE A 996 6.52 -24.92 -25.66
CA PHE A 996 6.27 -25.83 -26.79
C PHE A 996 7.58 -26.37 -27.39
N ILE A 997 8.59 -25.52 -27.60
CA ILE A 997 9.92 -25.95 -28.08
C ILE A 997 10.62 -26.85 -27.05
N ILE A 998 10.61 -26.48 -25.77
CA ILE A 998 11.27 -27.28 -24.72
C ILE A 998 10.59 -28.65 -24.58
N GLN A 999 9.26 -28.74 -24.70
CA GLN A 999 8.53 -30.01 -24.70
C GLN A 999 8.93 -30.90 -25.90
N ILE A 1000 9.17 -30.34 -27.08
CA ILE A 1000 9.72 -31.08 -28.23
C ILE A 1000 11.12 -31.64 -27.89
N VAL A 1001 11.98 -30.83 -27.27
CA VAL A 1001 13.33 -31.27 -26.87
C VAL A 1001 13.27 -32.39 -25.81
N ILE A 1002 12.41 -32.25 -24.79
CA ILE A 1002 12.24 -33.25 -23.73
C ILE A 1002 11.71 -34.58 -24.30
N VAL A 1003 10.70 -34.55 -25.16
CA VAL A 1003 10.13 -35.78 -25.73
C VAL A 1003 11.09 -36.45 -26.72
N GLN A 1004 11.77 -35.68 -27.58
CA GLN A 1004 12.62 -36.27 -28.62
C GLN A 1004 14.03 -36.66 -28.15
N PHE A 1005 14.57 -36.00 -27.10
CA PHE A 1005 15.95 -36.20 -26.64
C PHE A 1005 16.08 -36.46 -25.12
N GLY A 1006 15.02 -36.31 -24.33
CA GLY A 1006 15.06 -36.46 -22.86
C GLY A 1006 15.18 -37.90 -22.34
N GLY A 1007 14.86 -38.90 -23.17
CA GLY A 1007 15.19 -40.32 -22.97
C GLY A 1007 14.87 -40.89 -21.58
N LYS A 1008 15.78 -41.72 -21.04
CA LYS A 1008 15.65 -42.33 -19.71
C LYS A 1008 15.44 -41.30 -18.58
N PRO A 1009 16.22 -40.19 -18.46
CA PRO A 1009 16.04 -39.19 -17.40
C PRO A 1009 14.64 -38.55 -17.29
N PHE A 1010 13.96 -38.31 -18.42
CA PHE A 1010 12.58 -37.80 -18.43
C PHE A 1010 11.52 -38.90 -18.60
N SER A 1011 11.92 -40.17 -18.57
CA SER A 1011 11.09 -41.34 -18.85
C SER A 1011 10.27 -41.21 -20.16
N CYS A 1012 10.89 -40.68 -21.22
CA CYS A 1012 10.27 -40.42 -22.51
C CYS A 1012 10.91 -41.22 -23.65
N VAL A 1013 10.10 -41.58 -24.65
CA VAL A 1013 10.54 -42.14 -25.95
C VAL A 1013 10.29 -41.11 -27.07
N GLY A 1014 11.21 -41.00 -28.02
CA GLY A 1014 11.08 -40.08 -29.14
C GLY A 1014 9.91 -40.45 -30.06
N LEU A 1015 8.79 -39.73 -29.94
CA LEU A 1015 7.57 -39.98 -30.71
C LEU A 1015 7.73 -39.74 -32.21
N SER A 1016 6.93 -40.44 -33.00
CA SER A 1016 6.74 -40.21 -34.43
C SER A 1016 5.95 -38.93 -34.73
N ILE A 1017 6.05 -38.42 -35.96
CA ILE A 1017 5.34 -37.20 -36.40
C ILE A 1017 3.81 -37.39 -36.32
N ASP A 1018 3.30 -38.59 -36.63
CA ASP A 1018 1.86 -38.85 -36.61
C ASP A 1018 1.30 -38.87 -35.18
N GLN A 1019 2.01 -39.47 -34.22
CA GLN A 1019 1.64 -39.39 -32.80
C GLN A 1019 1.72 -37.93 -32.28
N TRP A 1020 2.75 -37.17 -32.68
CA TRP A 1020 2.84 -35.74 -32.39
C TRP A 1020 1.64 -34.96 -32.91
N LEU A 1021 1.19 -35.22 -34.14
CA LEU A 1021 -0.01 -34.60 -34.71
C LEU A 1021 -1.28 -34.96 -33.92
N TRP A 1022 -1.41 -36.21 -33.44
CA TRP A 1022 -2.52 -36.60 -32.55
C TRP A 1022 -2.47 -35.90 -31.19
N CYS A 1023 -1.30 -35.81 -30.54
CA CYS A 1023 -1.13 -35.06 -29.28
C CYS A 1023 -1.54 -33.58 -29.44
N VAL A 1024 -1.10 -32.94 -30.54
CA VAL A 1024 -1.44 -31.53 -30.85
C VAL A 1024 -2.91 -31.37 -31.22
N PHE A 1025 -3.52 -32.33 -31.94
CA PHE A 1025 -4.94 -32.31 -32.30
C PHE A 1025 -5.85 -32.42 -31.06
N LEU A 1026 -5.54 -33.34 -30.14
CA LEU A 1026 -6.24 -33.46 -28.86
C LEU A 1026 -6.02 -32.21 -27.98
N GLY A 1027 -4.81 -31.65 -27.98
CA GLY A 1027 -4.51 -30.34 -27.41
C GLY A 1027 -5.42 -29.23 -27.96
N PHE A 1028 -5.52 -29.09 -29.28
CA PHE A 1028 -6.38 -28.11 -29.95
C PHE A 1028 -7.87 -28.33 -29.66
N GLY A 1029 -8.29 -29.57 -29.44
CA GLY A 1029 -9.63 -29.91 -28.95
C GLY A 1029 -10.01 -29.21 -27.65
N CYS A 1030 -9.04 -28.89 -26.78
CA CYS A 1030 -9.26 -28.11 -25.56
C CYS A 1030 -9.72 -26.66 -25.86
N LEU A 1031 -9.22 -26.02 -26.94
CA LEU A 1031 -9.72 -24.70 -27.38
C LEU A 1031 -11.18 -24.77 -27.84
N LEU A 1032 -11.51 -25.77 -28.65
CA LEU A 1032 -12.87 -25.97 -29.15
C LEU A 1032 -13.84 -26.29 -28.01
N TRP A 1033 -13.42 -27.13 -27.05
CA TRP A 1033 -14.22 -27.47 -25.89
C TRP A 1033 -14.46 -26.28 -24.95
N GLY A 1034 -13.46 -25.39 -24.79
CA GLY A 1034 -13.63 -24.13 -24.04
C GLY A 1034 -14.76 -23.26 -24.59
N GLN A 1035 -14.95 -23.23 -25.91
CA GLN A 1035 -16.09 -22.54 -26.53
C GLN A 1035 -17.42 -23.23 -26.18
N VAL A 1036 -17.49 -24.56 -26.21
CA VAL A 1036 -18.67 -25.34 -25.80
C VAL A 1036 -19.02 -25.07 -24.34
N VAL A 1037 -18.05 -25.21 -23.42
CA VAL A 1037 -18.20 -24.87 -21.99
C VAL A 1037 -18.68 -23.43 -21.83
N THR A 1038 -18.14 -22.47 -22.60
CA THR A 1038 -18.58 -21.07 -22.60
C THR A 1038 -20.06 -20.91 -22.97
N THR A 1039 -20.59 -21.68 -23.93
CA THR A 1039 -22.04 -21.62 -24.28
C THR A 1039 -22.99 -22.09 -23.17
N VAL A 1040 -22.54 -22.94 -22.23
CA VAL A 1040 -23.41 -23.48 -21.18
C VAL A 1040 -23.72 -22.39 -20.13
N PRO A 1041 -25.00 -22.01 -19.93
CA PRO A 1041 -25.37 -20.99 -18.96
C PRO A 1041 -25.33 -21.53 -17.53
N THR A 1042 -24.75 -20.76 -16.62
CA THR A 1042 -24.61 -21.13 -15.19
C THR A 1042 -25.94 -21.37 -14.49
N SER A 1043 -27.05 -20.81 -14.99
CA SER A 1043 -28.41 -21.03 -14.47
C SER A 1043 -28.91 -22.47 -14.57
N ARG A 1044 -28.38 -23.28 -15.49
CA ARG A 1044 -28.72 -24.71 -15.62
C ARG A 1044 -27.92 -25.61 -14.68
N LEU A 1045 -26.74 -25.17 -14.22
CA LEU A 1045 -25.81 -25.97 -13.43
C LEU A 1045 -26.07 -25.80 -11.93
N LYS A 1046 -27.21 -26.33 -11.45
CA LYS A 1046 -27.67 -26.15 -10.06
C LYS A 1046 -26.65 -26.59 -8.99
N PHE A 1047 -25.81 -27.59 -9.26
CA PHE A 1047 -24.78 -28.04 -8.31
C PHE A 1047 -23.66 -27.00 -8.08
N LEU A 1048 -23.36 -26.15 -9.08
CA LEU A 1048 -22.44 -25.02 -8.91
C LEU A 1048 -23.02 -23.90 -8.02
N LYS A 1049 -24.29 -24.00 -7.61
CA LYS A 1049 -24.91 -23.06 -6.67
C LYS A 1049 -24.50 -23.33 -5.22
N SER A 1050 -24.18 -24.58 -4.83
CA SER A 1050 -23.61 -24.89 -3.51
C SER A 1050 -22.09 -24.71 -3.53
N ALA A 1051 -21.38 -25.37 -4.45
CA ALA A 1051 -19.91 -25.28 -4.57
C ALA A 1051 -19.34 -23.88 -4.91
N GLY A 1052 -20.22 -22.92 -5.21
CA GLY A 1052 -19.90 -21.51 -5.44
C GLY A 1052 -20.40 -20.56 -4.34
N HIS A 1053 -20.69 -21.07 -3.15
CA HIS A 1053 -20.60 -20.32 -1.90
C HIS A 1053 -19.38 -20.86 -1.14
N GLY A 1054 -18.66 -19.99 -0.42
CA GLY A 1054 -17.93 -20.47 0.74
C GLY A 1054 -18.93 -21.02 1.76
N THR A 1055 -18.48 -21.85 2.70
CA THR A 1055 -19.29 -22.18 3.87
C THR A 1055 -19.89 -20.90 4.45
N GLN A 1056 -21.18 -20.94 4.78
CA GLN A 1056 -21.76 -19.89 5.62
C GLN A 1056 -20.89 -19.78 6.88
N GLN A 1057 -20.82 -18.59 7.47
CA GLN A 1057 -20.45 -18.54 8.89
C GLN A 1057 -21.47 -19.42 9.61
N GLU A 1058 -21.00 -20.46 10.28
CA GLU A 1058 -21.77 -21.05 11.36
C GLU A 1058 -21.91 -19.93 12.38
N GLU A 1059 -23.16 -19.59 12.71
CA GLU A 1059 -23.46 -18.54 13.67
C GLU A 1059 -22.93 -19.00 15.02
N ILE A 1060 -21.81 -18.41 15.45
CA ILE A 1060 -21.21 -18.62 16.76
C ILE A 1060 -22.31 -18.28 17.79
N PRO A 1061 -22.57 -19.15 18.80
CA PRO A 1061 -23.57 -18.86 19.83
C PRO A 1061 -23.30 -17.49 20.47
N GLU A 1062 -24.37 -16.75 20.79
CA GLU A 1062 -24.25 -15.41 21.40
C GLU A 1062 -23.42 -15.45 22.70
N ASP A 1063 -23.47 -16.57 23.44
CA ASP A 1063 -22.66 -16.87 24.62
C ASP A 1063 -21.12 -16.88 24.37
N GLU A 1064 -20.65 -17.19 23.16
CA GLU A 1064 -19.21 -17.14 22.79
C GLU A 1064 -18.80 -15.77 22.21
N LEU A 1065 -19.73 -14.86 21.94
CA LEU A 1065 -19.45 -13.50 21.45
C LEU A 1065 -19.17 -12.52 22.60
N GLU A 1066 -19.85 -12.64 23.74
CA GLU A 1066 -19.62 -11.76 24.89
C GLU A 1066 -18.22 -11.94 25.51
N GLU A 1067 -17.59 -13.12 25.39
CA GLU A 1067 -16.18 -13.33 25.79
C GLU A 1067 -15.14 -12.76 24.79
N MET A 1068 -15.56 -12.21 23.63
CA MET A 1068 -14.66 -11.71 22.59
C MET A 1068 -14.55 -10.18 22.49
N GLU A 1069 -15.41 -9.39 23.14
CA GLU A 1069 -15.40 -7.92 22.96
C GLU A 1069 -14.17 -7.22 23.58
N ASP A 1070 -13.47 -7.86 24.52
CA ASP A 1070 -12.30 -7.29 25.24
C ASP A 1070 -10.92 -7.63 24.61
N GLN A 1071 -10.85 -8.19 23.39
CA GLN A 1071 -9.57 -8.45 22.70
C GLN A 1071 -9.52 -7.87 21.29
N ASP A 1072 -8.63 -6.89 21.09
CA ASP A 1072 -8.39 -6.19 19.81
C ASP A 1072 -8.19 -7.13 18.61
N GLU A 1073 -8.63 -6.70 17.42
CA GLU A 1073 -8.75 -7.51 16.17
C GLU A 1073 -7.52 -8.39 15.83
N ILE A 1074 -7.55 -9.66 16.22
CA ILE A 1074 -6.60 -10.69 15.76
C ILE A 1074 -7.24 -11.53 14.64
N ASP A 1075 -6.64 -11.51 13.45
CA ASP A 1075 -7.07 -12.34 12.32
C ASP A 1075 -7.03 -13.84 12.68
N HIS A 1076 -8.21 -14.47 12.72
CA HIS A 1076 -8.39 -15.92 12.89
C HIS A 1076 -7.49 -16.75 11.96
N GLY A 1077 -7.17 -16.25 10.76
CA GLY A 1077 -6.24 -16.90 9.83
C GLY A 1077 -4.79 -16.93 10.33
N GLU A 1078 -4.31 -15.88 10.99
CA GLU A 1078 -2.98 -15.85 11.62
C GLU A 1078 -2.96 -16.71 12.90
N MET A 1079 -4.09 -16.81 13.62
CA MET A 1079 -4.24 -17.72 14.75
C MET A 1079 -4.30 -19.20 14.32
N GLU A 1080 -5.01 -19.54 13.23
CA GLU A 1080 -4.97 -20.86 12.61
C GLU A 1080 -3.56 -21.21 12.11
N MET A 1081 -2.85 -20.26 11.50
CA MET A 1081 -1.48 -20.47 11.01
C MET A 1081 -0.51 -20.74 12.17
N ARG A 1082 -0.61 -19.98 13.28
CA ARG A 1082 0.11 -20.26 14.52
C ARG A 1082 -0.28 -21.61 15.13
N ARG A 1083 -1.56 -21.98 15.21
CA ARG A 1083 -1.98 -23.31 15.69
C ARG A 1083 -1.43 -24.43 14.79
N GLY A 1084 -1.44 -24.25 13.48
CA GLY A 1084 -0.88 -25.19 12.50
C GLY A 1084 0.62 -25.39 12.65
N GLN A 1085 1.40 -24.30 12.65
CA GLN A 1085 2.84 -24.33 12.86
C GLN A 1085 3.20 -24.86 14.26
N VAL A 1086 2.49 -24.47 15.33
CA VAL A 1086 2.74 -24.99 16.68
C VAL A 1086 2.40 -26.49 16.80
N LEU A 1087 1.37 -26.99 16.10
CA LEU A 1087 1.10 -28.43 16.02
C LEU A 1087 2.19 -29.16 15.22
N TRP A 1088 2.68 -28.58 14.13
CA TRP A 1088 3.79 -29.14 13.33
C TRP A 1088 5.11 -29.16 14.11
N CYS A 1089 5.51 -28.05 14.73
CA CYS A 1089 6.71 -27.97 15.56
C CYS A 1089 6.62 -28.83 16.83
N ARG A 1090 5.42 -29.04 17.41
CA ARG A 1090 5.22 -30.03 18.49
C ARG A 1090 5.22 -31.47 17.99
N GLY A 1091 4.93 -31.71 16.71
CA GLY A 1091 5.15 -32.99 16.03
C GLY A 1091 6.63 -33.26 15.78
N LEU A 1092 7.33 -32.33 15.14
CA LEU A 1092 8.77 -32.41 14.85
C LEU A 1092 9.61 -32.45 16.12
N GLY A 1093 9.30 -31.66 17.15
CA GLY A 1093 9.97 -31.72 18.45
C GLY A 1093 9.78 -33.05 19.18
N ARG A 1094 8.64 -33.73 18.95
CA ARG A 1094 8.42 -35.13 19.40
C ARG A 1094 9.26 -36.12 18.59
N ILE A 1095 9.42 -35.93 17.29
CA ILE A 1095 10.30 -36.77 16.45
C ILE A 1095 11.78 -36.57 16.84
N GLN A 1096 12.24 -35.32 17.06
CA GLN A 1096 13.59 -35.03 17.56
C GLN A 1096 13.87 -35.65 18.93
N THR A 1097 12.92 -35.57 19.87
CA THR A 1097 13.07 -36.23 21.18
C THR A 1097 13.00 -37.76 21.07
N GLN A 1098 12.19 -38.32 20.17
CA GLN A 1098 12.19 -39.76 19.87
C GLN A 1098 13.51 -40.22 19.26
N ILE A 1099 14.11 -39.48 18.32
CA ILE A 1099 15.43 -39.78 17.76
C ILE A 1099 16.50 -39.71 18.86
N ARG A 1100 16.47 -38.71 19.75
CA ARG A 1100 17.38 -38.61 20.90
C ARG A 1100 17.22 -39.81 21.86
N VAL A 1101 16.01 -40.32 22.05
CA VAL A 1101 15.74 -41.54 22.85
C VAL A 1101 16.20 -42.82 22.13
N VAL A 1102 16.05 -42.91 20.80
CA VAL A 1102 16.54 -44.05 20.01
C VAL A 1102 18.06 -44.12 20.04
N ASN A 1103 18.77 -42.99 19.90
CA ASN A 1103 20.23 -42.95 20.00
C ASN A 1103 20.69 -43.38 21.41
N ALA A 1104 20.03 -42.90 22.47
CA ALA A 1104 20.32 -43.33 23.85
C ALA A 1104 20.07 -44.83 24.08
N PHE A 1105 19.16 -45.46 23.32
CA PHE A 1105 18.94 -46.91 23.31
C PHE A 1105 19.97 -47.69 22.49
N GLN A 1106 20.55 -47.10 21.43
CA GLN A 1106 21.65 -47.71 20.68
C GLN A 1106 22.94 -47.74 21.50
N ASP A 1107 23.24 -46.67 22.25
CA ASP A 1107 24.37 -46.62 23.19
C ASP A 1107 24.26 -47.68 24.32
N THR A 1108 23.08 -48.25 24.56
CA THR A 1108 22.89 -49.34 25.55
C THR A 1108 23.05 -50.75 24.98
N MET A 1109 23.32 -50.93 23.67
CA MET A 1109 23.21 -52.24 23.01
C MET A 1109 24.45 -52.67 22.19
N SER A 1110 25.65 -52.49 22.76
CA SER A 1110 26.90 -53.09 22.26
C SER A 1110 27.49 -54.10 23.27
N PRO A 1111 27.84 -55.34 22.87
CA PRO A 1111 28.38 -56.36 23.78
C PRO A 1111 29.92 -56.41 23.84
N TYR A 1112 30.47 -56.87 24.98
CA TYR A 1112 31.92 -57.01 25.33
C TYR A 1112 32.68 -55.67 25.50
N GLU A 1113 33.47 -55.36 26.56
CA GLU A 1113 33.84 -55.96 27.87
C GLU A 1113 34.09 -54.79 28.90
N GLY A 1114 34.27 -54.95 30.22
CA GLY A 1114 34.22 -56.11 31.13
C GLY A 1114 35.16 -55.93 32.35
N LEU A 1115 34.72 -56.33 33.56
CA LEU A 1115 35.38 -56.17 34.89
C LEU A 1115 35.54 -54.70 35.38
N GLU A 1116 35.39 -54.33 36.66
CA GLU A 1116 35.17 -55.09 37.91
C GLU A 1116 34.27 -54.30 38.92
N THR A 1117 33.83 -54.94 40.02
CA THR A 1117 32.76 -54.55 40.99
C THR A 1117 33.32 -53.84 42.27
N PRO A 1118 32.52 -53.30 43.26
CA PRO A 1118 31.16 -53.67 43.69
C PRO A 1118 30.17 -52.57 44.18
N GLU A 1119 28.98 -53.01 44.63
CA GLU A 1119 27.76 -52.24 44.91
C GLU A 1119 27.55 -51.78 46.38
N SER A 1120 26.54 -50.93 46.62
CA SER A 1120 25.39 -51.34 47.46
C SER A 1120 24.12 -50.47 47.37
N ARG A 1121 23.01 -51.09 46.89
CA ARG A 1121 21.63 -51.16 47.49
C ARG A 1121 20.84 -49.85 47.83
N ASN A 1122 19.50 -49.79 47.72
CA ASN A 1122 18.46 -50.78 47.34
C ASN A 1122 17.12 -50.14 46.88
N SER A 1123 16.47 -50.78 45.89
CA SER A 1123 15.01 -51.06 45.67
C SER A 1123 13.90 -50.54 46.63
N ILE A 1124 12.65 -50.29 46.20
CA ILE A 1124 11.54 -51.28 45.99
C ILE A 1124 10.31 -50.69 45.21
N HIS A 1125 9.39 -51.57 44.75
CA HIS A 1125 8.11 -51.38 44.01
C HIS A 1125 6.88 -50.95 44.90
N ASN A 1126 5.59 -50.84 44.52
CA ASN A 1126 4.82 -51.35 43.36
C ASN A 1126 3.46 -50.62 43.05
N PHE A 1127 2.96 -50.81 41.82
CA PHE A 1127 1.57 -50.82 41.27
C PHE A 1127 0.30 -50.28 42.02
N MET A 1128 -0.41 -49.38 41.29
CA MET A 1128 -1.87 -49.34 40.96
C MET A 1128 -3.02 -49.03 41.98
N THR A 1129 -4.07 -48.41 41.39
CA THR A 1129 -5.50 -48.29 41.77
C THR A 1129 -5.99 -47.28 42.84
N THR A 1130 -7.20 -46.77 42.60
CA THR A 1130 -8.03 -45.76 43.32
C THR A 1130 -9.08 -46.44 44.25
N PRO A 1131 -9.97 -45.77 45.07
CA PRO A 1131 -10.32 -44.33 45.17
C PRO A 1131 -10.60 -43.78 46.62
N GLU A 1132 -11.26 -42.59 46.71
CA GLU A 1132 -12.31 -42.16 47.68
C GLU A 1132 -12.05 -41.52 49.09
N PHE A 1133 -12.79 -40.40 49.37
CA PHE A 1133 -13.23 -39.71 50.64
C PHE A 1133 -12.21 -39.35 51.78
N ARG A 1134 -12.45 -38.43 52.75
CA ARG A 1134 -13.11 -37.09 52.91
C ARG A 1134 -12.91 -36.60 54.40
N ILE A 1135 -13.42 -35.40 54.78
CA ILE A 1135 -13.82 -34.95 56.16
C ILE A 1135 -12.68 -34.41 57.07
N GLU A 1136 -12.58 -33.08 57.25
CA GLU A 1136 -12.89 -32.26 58.47
C GLU A 1136 -11.62 -32.03 59.38
N ASP A 1137 -11.42 -30.97 60.18
CA ASP A 1137 -12.25 -29.79 60.52
C ASP A 1137 -11.38 -28.59 61.02
N SER A 1138 -11.97 -27.38 61.20
CA SER A 1138 -11.75 -26.37 62.28
C SER A 1138 -11.71 -24.87 61.86
N GLU A 1139 -12.60 -24.04 62.44
CA GLU A 1139 -12.41 -22.58 62.61
C GLU A 1139 -11.63 -22.27 63.92
N PRO A 1140 -11.24 -21.01 64.23
CA PRO A 1140 -12.16 -20.13 64.98
C PRO A 1140 -12.02 -18.59 64.81
N GLN A 1141 -13.19 -17.91 64.70
CA GLN A 1141 -13.66 -16.67 65.37
C GLN A 1141 -12.81 -15.39 65.63
N ILE A 1142 -13.55 -14.27 65.74
CA ILE A 1142 -13.16 -12.85 65.87
C ILE A 1142 -13.09 -12.40 67.35
N PRO A 1143 -12.37 -11.31 67.69
CA PRO A 1143 -12.97 -10.28 68.56
C PRO A 1143 -12.76 -8.82 68.09
N LEU A 1144 -13.56 -7.90 68.65
CA LEU A 1144 -13.62 -6.45 68.32
C LEU A 1144 -12.59 -5.63 69.13
N ILE A 1145 -12.33 -4.38 68.70
CA ILE A 1145 -12.62 -3.14 69.46
C ILE A 1145 -12.52 -1.90 68.54
N ASP A 1146 -13.02 -0.75 69.02
CA ASP A 1146 -13.36 0.49 68.31
C ASP A 1146 -12.54 1.70 68.83
N ASP A 1147 -12.41 2.79 68.06
CA ASP A 1147 -12.17 4.17 68.55
C ASP A 1147 -12.14 5.25 67.41
N THR A 1148 -13.19 6.08 67.37
CA THR A 1148 -13.23 7.59 67.44
C THR A 1148 -12.21 8.46 66.64
N GLU A 1149 -12.47 9.67 66.10
CA GLU A 1149 -13.52 10.75 66.18
C GLU A 1149 -13.42 11.64 64.89
N GLY A 1150 -14.36 12.49 64.40
CA GLY A 1150 -15.76 12.81 64.76
C GLY A 1150 -16.39 13.98 63.92
N GLU A 1151 -17.74 14.08 63.93
CA GLU A 1151 -18.68 15.23 63.70
C GLU A 1151 -18.78 15.98 62.33
N ASP A 1152 -19.94 16.49 61.84
CA ASP A 1152 -21.43 16.32 62.00
C ASP A 1152 -22.13 17.21 60.91
N ASP A 1153 -23.41 17.23 60.46
CA ASP A 1153 -24.73 16.55 60.69
C ASP A 1153 -25.19 15.97 59.29
N ALA A 1154 -26.38 16.07 58.63
CA ALA A 1154 -27.73 16.62 58.85
C ALA A 1154 -28.83 15.73 58.21
N PRO A 1155 -30.05 15.60 58.80
CA PRO A 1155 -30.61 14.24 58.90
C PRO A 1155 -32.01 13.97 58.28
N THR A 1156 -32.14 12.78 57.67
CA THR A 1156 -33.34 11.88 57.62
C THR A 1156 -34.54 12.31 56.74
N LYS A 1157 -35.58 11.50 56.37
CA LYS A 1157 -36.20 10.17 56.73
C LYS A 1157 -37.06 9.70 55.48
N ARG A 1158 -37.55 8.47 55.21
CA ARG A 1158 -37.49 7.09 55.79
C ARG A 1158 -38.09 6.04 54.79
N ASN A 1159 -37.69 4.76 54.89
CA ASN A 1159 -38.27 3.42 54.52
C ASN A 1159 -39.41 3.26 53.43
N ALA A 1160 -39.48 2.24 52.54
CA ALA A 1160 -39.16 0.78 52.52
C ALA A 1160 -40.26 -0.14 53.15
N VAL A 1161 -40.53 -1.43 52.80
CA VAL A 1161 -39.88 -2.44 51.93
C VAL A 1161 -40.75 -3.73 51.66
N GLN A 1162 -40.44 -4.57 50.63
CA GLN A 1162 -40.75 -6.04 50.47
C GLN A 1162 -42.23 -6.57 50.30
N THR A 1163 -42.57 -7.84 49.90
CA THR A 1163 -41.82 -9.10 49.55
C THR A 1163 -42.60 -10.11 48.62
N LEU A 1164 -41.88 -10.76 47.67
CA LEU A 1164 -41.89 -12.19 47.21
C LEU A 1164 -43.09 -12.93 46.49
N PRO A 1165 -42.84 -14.09 45.79
CA PRO A 1165 -43.68 -14.74 44.72
C PRO A 1165 -43.97 -16.25 45.02
N PRO A 1166 -43.83 -17.29 44.14
CA PRO A 1166 -44.09 -17.56 42.68
C PRO A 1166 -45.15 -18.73 42.52
N PRO A 1167 -45.17 -19.71 41.56
CA PRO A 1167 -44.57 -19.92 40.22
C PRO A 1167 -45.47 -20.51 39.07
N SER A 1168 -44.90 -20.51 37.84
CA SER A 1168 -44.93 -21.55 36.74
C SER A 1168 -46.12 -21.86 35.77
N THR A 1169 -45.71 -22.28 34.56
CA THR A 1169 -46.38 -23.10 33.48
C THR A 1169 -47.34 -22.54 32.40
N LEU A 1170 -46.95 -22.82 31.14
CA LEU A 1170 -47.70 -23.21 29.90
C LEU A 1170 -48.90 -22.41 29.31
N ALA A 1171 -48.63 -21.86 28.11
CA ALA A 1171 -49.25 -22.17 26.81
C ALA A 1171 -50.65 -21.62 26.36
N THR A 1172 -50.69 -21.36 25.03
CA THR A 1172 -51.83 -21.34 24.08
C THR A 1172 -52.91 -20.23 24.08
N LEU A 1173 -52.98 -19.56 22.91
CA LEU A 1173 -54.12 -18.85 22.31
C LEU A 1173 -55.41 -19.70 22.25
N PRO A 1174 -56.64 -19.11 22.22
CA PRO A 1174 -57.26 -18.82 20.91
C PRO A 1174 -58.33 -17.69 20.80
N SER A 1175 -58.52 -17.22 19.55
CA SER A 1175 -59.77 -16.82 18.86
C SER A 1175 -60.81 -15.84 19.46
N THR A 1176 -61.08 -14.78 18.67
CA THR A 1176 -62.35 -14.00 18.56
C THR A 1176 -63.52 -14.84 18.00
N PRO A 1177 -64.83 -14.47 18.13
CA PRO A 1177 -65.48 -13.63 17.09
C PRO A 1177 -66.77 -12.81 17.46
N ASN A 1178 -67.20 -11.91 16.54
CA ASN A 1178 -68.59 -11.41 16.29
C ASN A 1178 -69.27 -10.47 17.36
N GLN A 1179 -70.25 -9.58 17.05
CA GLN A 1179 -70.87 -9.13 15.77
C GLN A 1179 -71.63 -7.76 15.92
N ASN A 1180 -71.83 -7.05 14.79
CA ASN A 1180 -72.93 -6.07 14.48
C ASN A 1180 -72.96 -4.70 15.25
N ASN A 1181 -73.54 -3.59 14.74
CA ASN A 1181 -74.27 -3.33 13.48
C ASN A 1181 -74.26 -1.85 12.99
N ASN A 1182 -74.63 -1.63 11.72
CA ASN A 1182 -75.03 -0.36 11.03
C ASN A 1182 -73.96 0.76 10.92
N ALA A 1183 -73.49 1.23 9.74
CA ALA A 1183 -74.14 1.72 8.49
C ALA A 1183 -74.81 3.11 8.65
N VAL A 1184 -74.86 4.05 7.69
CA VAL A 1184 -74.77 4.08 6.19
C VAL A 1184 -74.24 5.50 5.74
N ASP A 1185 -73.95 5.95 4.49
CA ASP A 1185 -74.00 5.49 3.07
C ASP A 1185 -73.14 6.42 2.13
N ARG A 1186 -72.88 6.01 0.87
CA ARG A 1186 -72.68 6.82 -0.38
C ARG A 1186 -71.49 7.82 -0.56
N ILE A 1187 -70.87 8.06 -1.74
CA ILE A 1187 -71.08 7.69 -3.19
C ILE A 1187 -69.73 7.33 -3.88
N ILE A 1188 -69.74 6.51 -4.96
CA ILE A 1188 -68.63 6.25 -5.92
C ILE A 1188 -69.10 6.49 -7.38
N PRO A 1189 -68.23 6.83 -8.36
CA PRO A 1189 -67.76 5.85 -9.36
C PRO A 1189 -66.27 6.03 -9.80
N PHE A 1190 -65.42 5.01 -9.98
CA PHE A 1190 -65.37 3.84 -10.90
C PHE A 1190 -64.73 4.07 -12.29
N TYR A 1191 -63.59 3.40 -12.55
CA TYR A 1191 -63.18 2.54 -13.70
C TYR A 1191 -61.67 2.17 -13.48
N LYS A 1192 -61.18 0.91 -13.53
CA LYS A 1192 -60.94 0.00 -14.69
C LYS A 1192 -60.07 0.67 -15.78
N GLU A 1193 -59.02 0.07 -16.37
CA GLU A 1193 -58.39 -1.27 -16.29
C GLU A 1193 -56.98 -1.18 -16.96
N SER A 1194 -56.07 -2.16 -17.07
CA SER A 1194 -56.02 -3.63 -16.88
C SER A 1194 -54.54 -4.11 -16.74
N LEU A 1195 -54.30 -5.42 -16.57
CA LEU A 1195 -53.04 -6.10 -16.96
C LEU A 1195 -53.22 -6.69 -18.38
N PRO A 1196 -52.15 -6.81 -19.19
CA PRO A 1196 -51.69 -8.19 -19.47
C PRO A 1196 -50.15 -8.32 -19.60
N SER A 1197 -49.71 -9.56 -19.85
CA SER A 1197 -48.31 -9.96 -19.98
C SER A 1197 -48.06 -10.72 -21.30
N VAL A 1198 -46.77 -11.06 -21.53
CA VAL A 1198 -46.22 -12.05 -22.48
C VAL A 1198 -46.09 -11.65 -23.97
N ILE A 1199 -45.00 -12.15 -24.58
CA ILE A 1199 -44.65 -12.26 -26.01
C ILE A 1199 -44.33 -10.93 -26.75
N GLN A 1200 -43.04 -10.57 -26.82
CA GLN A 1200 -42.16 -11.14 -27.85
C GLN A 1200 -40.70 -11.22 -27.36
#